data_AF-A0A0S8E069-F1
#
_entry.id   AF-A0A0S8E069-F1
#
_cell.length_a   1.000
_cell.length_b   1.000
_cell.length_c   1.000
_cell.angle_alpha   90.00
_cell.angle_beta   90.00
_cell.angle_gamma   90.00
#
_symmetry.space_group_name_H-M   'P 1'
#
loop_
_entity.id
_entity.type
_entity.pdbx_description
1 polymer ?
#
loop_
_entity_poly.entity_id
_entity_poly.type
_entity_poly.pdbx_seq_one_letter_code
_entity_poly.pdbx_strand_id
1 'polypeptide(L)'
;MRATVKRDGDKVWIEDVRPTGDGNGHVRGLEVLLAHAGTPVAYERLMGLSGMAFITQADTGHRWEGVLDVGWWPLDEWGLSMRLDFLGRAVGRDLKKVTAPTTSPPNPAEAYRAHFEPLVKKSVDEGRPLLTPTEFGFVIFGYDDEPEQPPVLGRCARETTTEMYRMESWPWALFVLGEQTTPMDTDTADVAALQPMDTDTVDVAALQYAVNLAHDRAGPDDPGWRGRRLTGQKAFAAWSAVLRNPDEPVEDRHHANMRGNLHWNRTAAVAYLRDVAGRSDGGAAEALQEAAASYESVLKQLGQINCTGLADDLEARRTLADQIDRIAATEREAAQHLERAVIHMTVQRDSGKVWIEGVEGWNFAQKGSSVHAAMEVVMRTVGEDVPYEYLLGTSALAFRMQVHNEWCPSSPHPWCGYQCVSGSVKALPWKVRAYEVKPDDADGVREARAAVVASIDRGVPCAYGSEEDGVIYGYQKGGEEWLCVHPFRGGNTFVETKWPWGIGVYTERKAEMPDRRALVLASLKQAVEMAHTKNVDEYDCGFHAWEQWIARLRDEKWIAQRSENEAGLMQGNSWIYCCLVEYRGAAAHYLRSVADDFDRGAAEHLCKAADLYERMVKDILLAGDCPLDVAPMAENLKEGERWTQAMRDEQARRLEAALELERQAIAEIEKALATLT
;
A
#
# COMPACT_ATOMS: atom_id res chain seq x y z
N MET A 1 -4.09 -30.83 27.73
CA MET A 1 -4.80 -32.12 27.92
C MET A 1 -5.39 -32.51 26.57
N ARG A 2 -5.35 -33.78 26.18
CA ARG A 2 -6.11 -34.22 24.99
C ARG A 2 -7.59 -34.11 25.31
N ALA A 3 -8.38 -33.47 24.43
CA ALA A 3 -9.81 -33.38 24.59
C ALA A 3 -10.45 -34.77 24.61
N THR A 4 -11.51 -34.95 25.40
CA THR A 4 -12.21 -36.23 25.50
C THR A 4 -13.22 -36.33 24.37
N VAL A 5 -13.02 -37.30 23.47
CA VAL A 5 -14.00 -37.65 22.44
C VAL A 5 -14.96 -38.71 23.00
N LYS A 6 -16.26 -38.46 22.89
CA LYS A 6 -17.34 -39.37 23.28
C LYS A 6 -17.97 -40.01 22.06
N ARG A 7 -18.47 -41.22 22.27
CA ARG A 7 -19.21 -42.01 21.28
C ARG A 7 -20.44 -42.59 21.96
N ASP A 8 -21.61 -42.36 21.39
CA ASP A 8 -22.89 -42.94 21.81
C ASP A 8 -23.67 -43.35 20.57
N GLY A 9 -23.67 -44.65 20.26
CA GLY A 9 -24.19 -45.15 18.99
C GLY A 9 -23.37 -44.63 17.79
N ASP A 10 -24.07 -44.02 16.83
CA ASP A 10 -23.53 -43.34 15.66
C ASP A 10 -23.03 -41.92 15.96
N LYS A 11 -23.40 -41.36 17.11
CA LYS A 11 -23.04 -40.01 17.51
C LYS A 11 -21.63 -39.95 18.07
N VAL A 12 -20.80 -39.04 17.54
CA VAL A 12 -19.43 -38.79 18.00
C VAL A 12 -19.25 -37.30 18.26
N TRP A 13 -18.71 -36.92 19.42
CA TRP A 13 -18.48 -35.51 19.74
C TRP A 13 -17.32 -35.28 20.71
N ILE A 14 -16.85 -34.04 20.75
CA ILE A 14 -15.81 -33.54 21.64
C ILE A 14 -16.50 -32.95 22.88
N GLU A 15 -16.12 -33.39 24.08
CA GLU A 15 -16.59 -32.78 25.32
C GLU A 15 -15.91 -31.44 25.61
N ASP A 16 -16.54 -30.65 26.48
CA ASP A 16 -15.99 -29.40 27.04
C ASP A 16 -15.67 -28.29 26.02
N VAL A 17 -16.22 -28.36 24.80
CA VAL A 17 -16.21 -27.21 23.89
C VAL A 17 -17.13 -26.14 24.45
N ARG A 18 -16.58 -25.04 24.97
CA ARG A 18 -17.33 -23.97 25.67
C ARG A 18 -17.73 -22.82 24.74
N PRO A 19 -18.91 -22.21 24.93
CA PRO A 19 -19.31 -21.03 24.18
C PRO A 19 -18.53 -19.81 24.69
N THR A 20 -18.42 -18.78 23.85
CA THR A 20 -17.66 -17.56 24.16
C THR A 20 -18.54 -16.31 24.29
N GLY A 21 -19.79 -16.35 23.81
CA GLY A 21 -20.81 -15.32 24.04
C GLY A 21 -21.09 -14.42 22.83
N ASP A 22 -21.68 -13.25 23.07
CA ASP A 22 -22.14 -12.34 22.02
C ASP A 22 -20.98 -11.75 21.19
N GLY A 23 -21.24 -11.46 19.91
CA GLY A 23 -20.30 -10.81 18.99
C GLY A 23 -20.38 -11.36 17.56
N ASN A 24 -19.32 -11.13 16.78
CA ASN A 24 -19.14 -11.71 15.46
C ASN A 24 -18.91 -13.22 15.57
N GLY A 25 -19.83 -14.02 15.03
CA GLY A 25 -19.82 -15.47 15.23
C GLY A 25 -18.61 -16.18 14.61
N HIS A 26 -18.04 -15.66 13.51
CA HIS A 26 -16.82 -16.22 12.93
C HIS A 26 -15.62 -16.05 13.86
N VAL A 27 -15.47 -14.86 14.44
CA VAL A 27 -14.35 -14.57 15.34
C VAL A 27 -14.55 -15.24 16.71
N ARG A 28 -15.78 -15.32 17.21
CA ARG A 28 -16.13 -16.14 18.39
C ARG A 28 -15.84 -17.63 18.16
N GLY A 29 -16.15 -18.14 16.97
CA GLY A 29 -15.84 -19.51 16.61
C GLY A 29 -14.32 -19.77 16.60
N LEU A 30 -13.55 -18.85 16.05
CA LEU A 30 -12.08 -18.93 16.06
C LEU A 30 -11.51 -18.88 17.49
N GLU A 31 -12.07 -18.04 18.36
CA GLU A 31 -11.73 -17.98 19.79
C GLU A 31 -11.95 -19.35 20.47
N VAL A 32 -13.08 -20.02 20.20
CA VAL A 32 -13.38 -21.37 20.70
C VAL A 32 -12.34 -22.38 20.21
N LEU A 33 -12.04 -22.39 18.90
CA LEU A 33 -11.06 -23.29 18.30
C LEU A 33 -9.67 -23.11 18.94
N LEU A 34 -9.21 -21.86 19.08
CA LEU A 34 -7.91 -21.51 19.64
C LEU A 34 -7.79 -21.84 21.13
N ALA A 35 -8.82 -21.53 21.92
CA ALA A 35 -8.88 -21.89 23.34
C ALA A 35 -8.82 -23.41 23.53
N HIS A 36 -9.59 -24.16 22.72
CA HIS A 36 -9.60 -25.62 22.75
C HIS A 36 -8.26 -26.23 22.36
N ALA A 37 -7.56 -25.61 21.42
CA ALA A 37 -6.22 -26.03 20.99
C ALA A 37 -5.12 -25.69 22.02
N GLY A 38 -5.43 -24.98 23.11
CA GLY A 38 -4.48 -24.58 24.14
C GLY A 38 -3.72 -23.30 23.83
N THR A 39 -4.24 -22.46 22.92
CA THR A 39 -3.66 -21.15 22.58
C THR A 39 -4.75 -20.09 22.66
N PRO A 40 -5.30 -19.82 23.86
CA PRO A 40 -6.40 -18.88 24.01
C PRO A 40 -5.96 -17.48 23.57
N VAL A 41 -6.77 -16.86 22.71
CA VAL A 41 -6.61 -15.46 22.28
C VAL A 41 -7.94 -14.76 22.53
N ALA A 42 -7.91 -13.61 23.21
CA ALA A 42 -9.11 -12.85 23.50
C ALA A 42 -9.84 -12.43 22.20
N TYR A 43 -11.18 -12.47 22.22
CA TYR A 43 -12.03 -12.04 21.12
C TYR A 43 -11.67 -10.68 20.55
N GLU A 44 -11.46 -9.66 21.39
CA GLU A 44 -11.14 -8.30 20.96
C GLU A 44 -9.80 -8.25 20.22
N ARG A 45 -8.83 -9.06 20.67
CA ARG A 45 -7.55 -9.21 19.97
C ARG A 45 -7.75 -9.88 18.61
N LEU A 46 -8.51 -10.97 18.52
CA LEU A 46 -8.81 -11.61 17.22
C LEU A 46 -9.57 -10.66 16.27
N MET A 47 -10.50 -9.86 16.78
CA MET A 47 -11.22 -8.84 16.01
C MET A 47 -10.26 -7.76 15.48
N GLY A 48 -9.32 -7.29 16.31
CA GLY A 48 -8.28 -6.33 15.90
C GLY A 48 -7.33 -6.92 14.85
N LEU A 49 -6.77 -8.09 15.13
CA LEU A 49 -5.82 -8.77 14.23
C LEU A 49 -6.44 -9.15 12.88
N SER A 50 -7.71 -9.58 12.86
CA SER A 50 -8.38 -9.91 11.59
C SER A 50 -8.73 -8.67 10.78
N GLY A 51 -8.81 -7.50 11.42
CA GLY A 51 -9.37 -6.27 10.84
C GLY A 51 -10.89 -6.16 10.98
N MET A 52 -11.56 -7.21 11.48
CA MET A 52 -13.03 -7.21 11.67
C MET A 52 -13.49 -6.12 12.64
N ALA A 53 -12.66 -5.74 13.61
CA ALA A 53 -12.92 -4.61 14.49
C ALA A 53 -13.12 -3.28 13.72
N PHE A 54 -12.40 -3.10 12.63
CA PHE A 54 -12.29 -1.84 11.89
C PHE A 54 -13.06 -1.84 10.57
N ILE A 55 -13.49 -3.01 10.11
CA ILE A 55 -14.14 -3.12 8.81
C ILE A 55 -15.59 -2.61 8.85
N THR A 56 -15.96 -1.89 7.80
CA THR A 56 -17.34 -1.69 7.35
C THR A 56 -17.41 -2.29 5.96
N GLN A 57 -18.44 -3.09 5.67
CA GLN A 57 -18.56 -3.82 4.40
C GLN A 57 -19.91 -3.54 3.76
N ALA A 58 -19.92 -3.41 2.43
CA ALA A 58 -21.14 -3.34 1.64
C ALA A 58 -20.98 -4.16 0.36
N ASP A 59 -22.04 -4.84 -0.06
CA ASP A 59 -22.15 -5.48 -1.38
C ASP A 59 -23.28 -4.81 -2.15
N THR A 60 -22.97 -4.09 -3.23
CA THR A 60 -23.96 -3.36 -4.03
C THR A 60 -24.77 -4.24 -4.99
N GLY A 61 -24.43 -5.53 -5.10
CA GLY A 61 -25.09 -6.50 -5.98
C GLY A 61 -25.82 -7.62 -5.25
N HIS A 62 -25.74 -7.70 -3.92
CA HIS A 62 -26.41 -8.76 -3.16
C HIS A 62 -27.89 -8.42 -2.92
N ARG A 63 -28.79 -9.29 -3.39
CA ARG A 63 -30.24 -9.13 -3.24
C ARG A 63 -30.79 -10.29 -2.42
N TRP A 64 -31.48 -9.99 -1.32
CA TRP A 64 -32.24 -10.96 -0.54
C TRP A 64 -33.73 -10.73 -0.75
N GLU A 65 -34.47 -11.76 -1.18
CA GLU A 65 -35.90 -11.66 -1.52
C GLU A 65 -36.22 -10.50 -2.50
N GLY A 66 -35.25 -10.16 -3.37
CA GLY A 66 -35.36 -9.07 -4.35
C GLY A 66 -34.96 -7.68 -3.86
N VAL A 67 -34.68 -7.52 -2.56
CA VAL A 67 -34.27 -6.25 -1.92
C VAL A 67 -32.75 -6.19 -1.79
N LEU A 68 -32.13 -5.02 -2.01
CA LEU A 68 -30.70 -4.83 -1.70
C LEU A 68 -30.47 -5.12 -0.22
N ASP A 69 -29.63 -6.11 0.07
CA ASP A 69 -29.09 -6.24 1.42
C ASP A 69 -27.65 -5.74 1.45
N VAL A 70 -27.53 -4.42 1.63
CA VAL A 70 -26.24 -3.75 1.85
C VAL A 70 -25.58 -4.18 3.16
N GLY A 71 -26.34 -4.78 4.10
CA GLY A 71 -25.98 -5.07 5.49
C GLY A 71 -25.95 -6.56 5.88
N TRP A 72 -26.16 -7.51 4.97
CA TRP A 72 -25.97 -8.95 5.23
C TRP A 72 -24.47 -9.28 5.45
N TRP A 73 -23.61 -8.54 4.73
CA TRP A 73 -22.18 -8.81 4.59
C TRP A 73 -21.23 -8.40 5.74
N PRO A 74 -21.58 -7.66 6.81
CA PRO A 74 -20.69 -7.44 7.96
C PRO A 74 -20.35 -8.73 8.71
N LEU A 75 -21.16 -9.77 8.53
CA LEU A 75 -20.89 -11.11 9.03
C LEU A 75 -20.26 -11.99 7.97
N ASP A 76 -20.21 -11.62 6.69
CA ASP A 76 -19.65 -12.54 5.69
C ASP A 76 -18.17 -12.80 5.98
N GLU A 77 -17.78 -14.07 5.89
CA GLU A 77 -16.49 -14.53 6.34
C GLU A 77 -15.35 -14.08 5.43
N TRP A 78 -15.60 -13.45 4.28
CA TRP A 78 -14.54 -12.88 3.45
C TRP A 78 -13.67 -11.88 4.21
N GLY A 79 -14.25 -11.08 5.11
CA GLY A 79 -13.50 -10.16 5.99
C GLY A 79 -12.39 -10.87 6.75
N LEU A 80 -12.75 -12.00 7.37
CA LEU A 80 -11.84 -12.90 8.06
C LEU A 80 -10.91 -13.64 7.08
N SER A 81 -11.46 -14.08 5.93
CA SER A 81 -10.76 -14.89 4.93
C SER A 81 -9.58 -14.15 4.28
N MET A 82 -9.70 -12.82 4.12
CA MET A 82 -8.62 -11.97 3.57
C MET A 82 -7.34 -12.01 4.40
N ARG A 83 -7.40 -12.43 5.67
CA ARG A 83 -6.30 -12.33 6.64
C ARG A 83 -5.98 -13.64 7.36
N LEU A 84 -6.44 -14.80 6.87
CA LEU A 84 -6.21 -16.08 7.57
C LEU A 84 -4.73 -16.40 7.73
N ASP A 85 -3.93 -16.22 6.68
CA ASP A 85 -2.48 -16.47 6.73
C ASP A 85 -1.77 -15.56 7.73
N PHE A 86 -2.18 -14.28 7.80
CA PHE A 86 -1.68 -13.35 8.80
C PHE A 86 -2.10 -13.75 10.21
N LEU A 87 -3.39 -14.05 10.41
CA LEU A 87 -3.94 -14.48 11.68
C LEU A 87 -3.26 -15.73 12.20
N GLY A 88 -3.04 -16.72 11.32
CA GLY A 88 -2.35 -17.95 11.66
C GLY A 88 -0.95 -17.67 12.22
N ARG A 89 -0.15 -16.86 11.53
CA ARG A 89 1.18 -16.44 12.00
C ARG A 89 1.12 -15.66 13.32
N ALA A 90 0.16 -14.75 13.44
CA ALA A 90 -0.02 -13.92 14.63
C ALA A 90 -0.41 -14.72 15.88
N VAL A 91 -1.13 -15.84 15.71
CA VAL A 91 -1.51 -16.73 16.82
C VAL A 91 -0.63 -17.99 16.93
N GLY A 92 0.40 -18.11 16.07
CA GLY A 92 1.35 -19.23 16.06
C GLY A 92 0.75 -20.57 15.65
N ARG A 93 -0.21 -20.57 14.72
CA ARG A 93 -0.89 -21.79 14.21
C ARG A 93 -1.23 -21.68 12.74
N ASP A 94 -1.20 -22.80 12.04
CA ASP A 94 -1.74 -22.86 10.68
C ASP A 94 -3.27 -22.67 10.70
N LEU A 95 -3.80 -21.75 9.90
CA LEU A 95 -5.24 -21.47 9.81
C LEU A 95 -5.64 -21.46 8.34
N LYS A 96 -6.52 -22.39 7.96
CA LYS A 96 -6.89 -22.59 6.56
C LYS A 96 -8.40 -22.57 6.37
N LYS A 97 -8.83 -22.05 5.23
CA LYS A 97 -10.21 -22.18 4.73
C LYS A 97 -10.24 -23.23 3.64
N VAL A 98 -11.00 -24.30 3.87
CA VAL A 98 -11.33 -25.32 2.87
C VAL A 98 -12.69 -24.98 2.29
N THR A 99 -12.76 -24.81 0.96
CA THR A 99 -14.00 -24.48 0.24
C THR A 99 -14.37 -25.60 -0.71
N ALA A 100 -15.67 -25.76 -0.97
CA ALA A 100 -16.14 -26.64 -2.03
C ALA A 100 -15.80 -26.01 -3.40
N PRO A 101 -15.61 -26.81 -4.47
CA PRO A 101 -15.29 -26.29 -5.81
C PRO A 101 -16.32 -25.30 -6.36
N THR A 102 -17.57 -25.40 -5.90
CA THR A 102 -18.67 -24.49 -6.25
C THR A 102 -19.38 -24.06 -4.98
N THR A 103 -19.67 -22.76 -4.84
CA THR A 103 -20.39 -22.20 -3.68
C THR A 103 -21.87 -22.58 -3.63
N SER A 104 -22.42 -23.08 -4.74
CA SER A 104 -23.82 -23.52 -4.83
C SER A 104 -23.90 -24.82 -5.65
N PRO A 105 -23.43 -25.95 -5.09
CA PRO A 105 -23.53 -27.23 -5.79
C PRO A 105 -25.01 -27.60 -5.97
N PRO A 106 -25.39 -28.21 -7.10
CA PRO A 106 -26.77 -28.66 -7.32
C PRO A 106 -27.21 -29.71 -6.30
N ASN A 107 -26.26 -30.39 -5.64
CA ASN A 107 -26.50 -31.33 -4.55
C ASN A 107 -25.56 -31.03 -3.36
N PRO A 108 -25.98 -30.19 -2.39
CA PRO A 108 -25.16 -29.82 -1.23
C PRO A 108 -24.73 -31.01 -0.36
N ALA A 109 -25.59 -32.04 -0.24
CA ALA A 109 -25.27 -33.24 0.53
C ALA A 109 -24.11 -34.03 -0.11
N GLU A 110 -24.14 -34.21 -1.43
CA GLU A 110 -23.06 -34.88 -2.18
C GLU A 110 -21.76 -34.09 -2.11
N ALA A 111 -21.82 -32.76 -2.27
CA ALA A 111 -20.65 -31.90 -2.13
C ALA A 111 -20.04 -32.00 -0.72
N TYR A 112 -20.87 -32.02 0.33
CA TYR A 112 -20.41 -32.23 1.70
C TYR A 112 -19.71 -33.58 1.87
N ARG A 113 -20.33 -34.68 1.44
CA ARG A 113 -19.75 -36.03 1.57
C ARG A 113 -18.41 -36.15 0.84
N ALA A 114 -18.30 -35.54 -0.33
CA ALA A 114 -17.09 -35.57 -1.13
C ALA A 114 -15.93 -34.74 -0.55
N HIS A 115 -16.23 -33.56 0.01
CA HIS A 115 -15.20 -32.56 0.33
C HIS A 115 -15.01 -32.28 1.83
N PHE A 116 -16.05 -32.44 2.64
CA PHE A 116 -16.07 -32.00 4.03
C PHE A 116 -16.24 -33.13 5.03
N GLU A 117 -17.04 -34.15 4.75
CA GLU A 117 -17.29 -35.26 5.69
C GLU A 117 -15.99 -35.94 6.16
N PRO A 118 -15.02 -36.32 5.28
CA PRO A 118 -13.80 -36.96 5.74
C PRO A 118 -12.98 -36.06 6.67
N LEU A 119 -13.00 -34.75 6.43
CA LEU A 119 -12.29 -33.76 7.25
C LEU A 119 -12.98 -33.55 8.60
N VAL A 120 -14.32 -33.46 8.61
CA VAL A 120 -15.13 -33.34 9.84
C VAL A 120 -14.92 -34.56 10.73
N LYS A 121 -15.12 -35.77 10.19
CA LYS A 121 -14.97 -37.02 10.94
C LYS A 121 -13.58 -37.16 11.53
N LYS A 122 -12.54 -36.95 10.70
CA LYS A 122 -11.14 -36.98 11.15
C LYS A 122 -10.86 -35.96 12.26
N SER A 123 -11.26 -34.70 12.07
CA SER A 123 -10.97 -33.64 13.04
C SER A 123 -11.65 -33.89 14.38
N VAL A 124 -12.94 -34.27 14.37
CA VAL A 124 -13.70 -34.58 15.59
C VAL A 124 -13.14 -35.81 16.30
N ASP A 125 -12.77 -36.86 15.57
CA ASP A 125 -12.15 -38.07 16.14
C ASP A 125 -10.80 -37.78 16.80
N GLU A 126 -10.07 -36.79 16.30
CA GLU A 126 -8.81 -36.30 16.87
C GLU A 126 -9.02 -35.29 18.02
N GLY A 127 -10.28 -34.99 18.37
CA GLY A 127 -10.63 -34.04 19.42
C GLY A 127 -10.41 -32.58 19.02
N ARG A 128 -10.47 -32.26 17.71
CA ARG A 128 -10.26 -30.92 17.15
C ARG A 128 -11.56 -30.35 16.57
N PRO A 129 -12.16 -29.31 17.19
CA PRO A 129 -13.34 -28.67 16.63
C PRO A 129 -12.98 -27.94 15.33
N LEU A 130 -14.00 -27.73 14.49
CA LEU A 130 -13.92 -26.98 13.24
C LEU A 130 -14.88 -25.79 13.31
N LEU A 131 -14.71 -24.81 12.44
CA LEU A 131 -15.63 -23.70 12.28
C LEU A 131 -16.16 -23.70 10.85
N THR A 132 -17.46 -23.48 10.65
CA THR A 132 -18.02 -23.20 9.32
C THR A 132 -18.66 -21.82 9.31
N PRO A 133 -18.57 -21.07 8.20
CA PRO A 133 -19.27 -19.78 8.10
C PRO A 133 -20.80 -19.92 7.98
N THR A 134 -21.27 -21.12 7.72
CA THR A 134 -22.70 -21.47 7.71
C THR A 134 -23.33 -21.13 9.07
N GLU A 135 -24.58 -20.66 9.06
CA GLU A 135 -25.32 -20.29 10.28
C GLU A 135 -24.58 -19.27 11.17
N PHE A 136 -23.95 -18.28 10.54
CA PHE A 136 -23.28 -17.14 11.19
C PHE A 136 -22.09 -17.54 12.08
N GLY A 137 -21.35 -18.59 11.70
CA GLY A 137 -20.19 -19.07 12.45
C GLY A 137 -20.55 -20.21 13.39
N PHE A 138 -20.79 -21.39 12.82
CA PHE A 138 -21.12 -22.60 13.56
C PHE A 138 -19.86 -23.39 13.93
N VAL A 139 -19.68 -23.68 15.23
CA VAL A 139 -18.57 -24.50 15.71
C VAL A 139 -18.99 -25.96 15.67
N ILE A 140 -18.33 -26.73 14.81
CA ILE A 140 -18.54 -28.16 14.64
C ILE A 140 -17.66 -28.89 15.65
N PHE A 141 -18.28 -29.65 16.53
CA PHE A 141 -17.57 -30.49 17.49
C PHE A 141 -18.23 -31.86 17.66
N GLY A 142 -19.13 -32.24 16.76
CA GLY A 142 -19.63 -33.60 16.65
C GLY A 142 -20.15 -33.93 15.26
N TYR A 143 -20.44 -35.20 15.05
CA TYR A 143 -21.11 -35.73 13.87
C TYR A 143 -21.94 -36.97 14.22
N ASP A 144 -22.82 -37.37 13.31
CA ASP A 144 -23.52 -38.67 13.33
C ASP A 144 -23.64 -39.23 11.90
N ASP A 145 -24.46 -40.26 11.67
CA ASP A 145 -24.60 -40.92 10.37
C ASP A 145 -25.97 -40.66 9.70
N GLU A 146 -26.64 -39.54 10.01
CA GLU A 146 -27.94 -39.19 9.41
C GLU A 146 -27.81 -38.91 7.89
N PRO A 147 -28.45 -39.71 7.02
CA PRO A 147 -28.28 -39.56 5.57
C PRO A 147 -29.07 -38.41 4.95
N GLU A 148 -30.18 -37.94 5.56
CA GLU A 148 -31.08 -36.98 4.93
C GLU A 148 -30.83 -35.52 5.35
N GLN A 149 -30.08 -35.31 6.43
CA GLN A 149 -29.76 -34.00 6.99
C GLN A 149 -28.24 -33.82 7.10
N PRO A 150 -27.72 -32.60 7.30
CA PRO A 150 -26.32 -32.40 7.61
C PRO A 150 -25.92 -33.28 8.82
N PRO A 151 -24.97 -34.22 8.69
CA PRO A 151 -24.54 -35.10 9.78
C PRO A 151 -23.62 -34.37 10.76
N VAL A 152 -23.77 -33.05 10.88
CA VAL A 152 -22.85 -32.14 11.56
C VAL A 152 -23.52 -31.65 12.83
N LEU A 153 -22.85 -31.84 13.96
CA LEU A 153 -23.32 -31.45 15.28
C LEU A 153 -22.41 -30.37 15.87
N GLY A 154 -23.03 -29.42 16.55
CA GLY A 154 -22.30 -28.31 17.16
C GLY A 154 -23.24 -27.26 17.70
N ARG A 155 -22.86 -25.99 17.55
CA ARG A 155 -23.73 -24.84 17.81
C ARG A 155 -23.20 -23.57 17.15
N CYS A 156 -24.05 -22.56 17.00
CA CYS A 156 -23.63 -21.21 16.65
C CYS A 156 -22.70 -20.64 17.72
N ALA A 157 -21.56 -20.07 17.32
CA ALA A 157 -20.55 -19.54 18.25
C ALA A 157 -21.05 -18.35 19.10
N ARG A 158 -22.13 -17.70 18.66
CA ARG A 158 -22.74 -16.54 19.33
C ARG A 158 -23.65 -16.93 20.48
N GLU A 159 -24.11 -18.17 20.50
CA GLU A 159 -25.05 -18.61 21.52
C GLU A 159 -24.35 -18.87 22.84
N THR A 160 -25.03 -18.53 23.94
CA THR A 160 -24.55 -18.81 25.30
C THR A 160 -24.96 -20.20 25.79
N THR A 161 -25.79 -20.92 25.02
CA THR A 161 -26.20 -22.29 25.35
C THR A 161 -25.03 -23.26 25.26
N THR A 162 -24.99 -24.20 26.19
CA THR A 162 -24.05 -25.33 26.12
C THR A 162 -24.63 -26.50 25.32
N GLU A 163 -25.90 -26.43 24.94
CA GLU A 163 -26.58 -27.49 24.18
C GLU A 163 -25.97 -27.62 22.77
N MET A 164 -25.77 -28.87 22.35
CA MET A 164 -25.31 -29.21 21.02
C MET A 164 -26.50 -29.62 20.18
N TYR A 165 -26.63 -29.06 18.99
CA TYR A 165 -27.69 -29.36 18.04
C TYR A 165 -27.12 -29.66 16.65
N ARG A 166 -27.99 -30.17 15.77
CA ARG A 166 -27.66 -30.46 14.38
C ARG A 166 -27.78 -29.20 13.55
N MET A 167 -26.79 -28.95 12.70
CA MET A 167 -26.81 -27.84 11.75
C MET A 167 -27.95 -28.03 10.74
N GLU A 168 -28.72 -26.98 10.47
CA GLU A 168 -29.88 -27.01 9.56
C GLU A 168 -29.45 -26.96 8.09
N SER A 169 -28.33 -26.30 7.80
CA SER A 169 -27.79 -26.11 6.46
C SER A 169 -26.51 -26.91 6.21
N TRP A 170 -26.30 -27.37 4.97
CA TRP A 170 -25.05 -28.03 4.59
C TRP A 170 -23.91 -27.02 4.55
N PRO A 171 -22.73 -27.33 5.11
CA PRO A 171 -21.64 -26.39 5.13
C PRO A 171 -21.03 -26.28 3.73
N TRP A 172 -20.71 -25.05 3.33
CA TRP A 172 -20.11 -24.75 2.03
C TRP A 172 -18.61 -24.40 2.15
N ALA A 173 -18.12 -24.20 3.36
CA ALA A 173 -16.71 -24.04 3.70
C ALA A 173 -16.42 -24.49 5.15
N LEU A 174 -15.15 -24.77 5.44
CA LEU A 174 -14.63 -25.08 6.77
C LEU A 174 -13.36 -24.27 7.05
N PHE A 175 -13.27 -23.68 8.23
CA PHE A 175 -12.04 -23.17 8.81
C PHE A 175 -11.43 -24.26 9.70
N VAL A 176 -10.18 -24.59 9.41
CA VAL A 176 -9.44 -25.66 10.06
C VAL A 176 -8.22 -25.07 10.74
N LEU A 177 -8.06 -25.39 12.02
CA LEU A 177 -6.89 -25.05 12.79
C LEU A 177 -5.87 -26.20 12.70
N GLY A 178 -4.72 -25.93 12.10
CA GLY A 178 -3.61 -26.87 11.96
C GLY A 178 -2.77 -26.99 13.23
N GLU A 179 -1.58 -27.57 13.07
CA GLU A 179 -0.64 -27.74 14.17
C GLU A 179 -0.02 -26.40 14.60
N GLN A 180 0.52 -26.38 15.82
CA GLN A 180 1.29 -25.24 16.30
C GLN A 180 2.54 -25.11 15.42
N THR A 181 2.74 -23.93 14.85
CA THR A 181 3.94 -23.66 14.05
C THR A 181 5.13 -23.65 15.00
N THR A 182 5.90 -24.73 15.01
CA THR A 182 7.15 -24.80 15.76
C THR A 182 8.19 -24.01 14.96
N PRO A 183 9.04 -23.20 15.60
CA PRO A 183 10.23 -22.67 14.95
C PRO A 183 11.10 -23.85 14.50
N MET A 184 10.93 -24.32 13.27
CA MET A 184 11.73 -25.40 12.70
C MET A 184 13.07 -24.85 12.18
N ASP A 185 14.10 -25.68 12.29
CA ASP A 185 15.44 -25.48 11.74
C ASP A 185 15.37 -25.05 10.26
N THR A 186 16.05 -23.96 9.94
CA THR A 186 15.66 -22.94 8.95
C THR A 186 16.11 -23.19 7.49
N ASP A 187 16.12 -24.41 6.97
CA ASP A 187 16.79 -24.70 5.69
C ASP A 187 15.89 -24.75 4.44
N THR A 188 14.62 -24.32 4.52
CA THR A 188 13.74 -24.20 3.33
C THR A 188 13.02 -22.85 3.29
N ALA A 189 13.03 -22.20 2.13
CA ALA A 189 12.42 -20.88 1.91
C ALA A 189 10.91 -20.84 2.23
N ASP A 190 10.21 -21.98 2.12
CA ASP A 190 8.79 -22.09 2.45
C ASP A 190 8.51 -22.09 3.96
N VAL A 191 9.50 -22.38 4.82
CA VAL A 191 9.35 -22.44 6.28
C VAL A 191 9.57 -21.08 6.95
N ALA A 192 10.33 -20.18 6.32
CA ALA A 192 10.50 -18.80 6.82
C ALA A 192 9.16 -18.05 6.90
N ALA A 193 8.18 -18.43 6.08
CA ALA A 193 6.84 -17.83 6.06
C ALA A 193 5.97 -18.19 7.28
N LEU A 194 6.35 -19.16 8.12
CA LEU A 194 5.50 -19.66 9.22
C LEU A 194 6.05 -19.38 10.64
N GLN A 195 7.10 -18.56 10.76
CA GLN A 195 7.61 -18.18 12.08
C GLN A 195 6.59 -17.31 12.83
N PRO A 196 6.36 -17.57 14.14
CA PRO A 196 5.57 -16.67 14.97
C PRO A 196 6.15 -15.26 14.92
N MET A 197 5.28 -14.29 14.66
CA MET A 197 5.67 -12.87 14.65
C MET A 197 5.71 -12.36 16.10
N ASP A 198 6.63 -11.45 16.40
CA ASP A 198 6.60 -10.75 17.68
C ASP A 198 5.34 -9.87 17.79
N THR A 199 4.90 -9.63 19.02
CA THR A 199 3.64 -8.94 19.31
C THR A 199 3.56 -7.55 18.68
N ASP A 200 4.67 -6.81 18.64
CA ASP A 200 4.68 -5.42 18.17
C ASP A 200 4.56 -5.40 16.65
N THR A 201 5.32 -6.23 15.93
CA THR A 201 5.17 -6.39 14.47
C THR A 201 3.76 -6.85 14.09
N VAL A 202 3.17 -7.76 14.87
CA VAL A 202 1.77 -8.19 14.69
C VAL A 202 0.81 -7.01 14.84
N ASP A 203 0.94 -6.22 15.90
CA ASP A 203 0.04 -5.10 16.17
C ASP A 203 0.21 -3.99 15.09
N VAL A 204 1.44 -3.68 14.65
CA VAL A 204 1.70 -2.75 13.53
C VAL A 204 1.02 -3.23 12.23
N ALA A 205 1.25 -4.48 11.85
CA ALA A 205 0.64 -5.05 10.64
C ALA A 205 -0.89 -5.14 10.74
N ALA A 206 -1.42 -5.32 11.96
CA ALA A 206 -2.85 -5.32 12.19
C ALA A 206 -3.46 -3.94 11.95
N LEU A 207 -2.86 -2.90 12.53
CA LEU A 207 -3.28 -1.51 12.42
C LEU A 207 -3.08 -0.95 11.01
N GLN A 208 -1.99 -1.29 10.32
CA GLN A 208 -1.78 -0.88 8.92
C GLN A 208 -2.88 -1.42 8.01
N TYR A 209 -3.33 -2.66 8.24
CA TYR A 209 -4.47 -3.20 7.50
C TYR A 209 -5.79 -2.53 7.86
N ALA A 210 -5.98 -2.12 9.13
CA ALA A 210 -7.14 -1.32 9.53
C ALA A 210 -7.18 0.02 8.77
N VAL A 211 -6.04 0.68 8.62
CA VAL A 211 -5.88 1.88 7.79
C VAL A 211 -6.23 1.58 6.34
N ASN A 212 -5.70 0.49 5.77
CA ASN A 212 -6.01 0.10 4.38
C ASN A 212 -7.50 -0.20 4.16
N LEU A 213 -8.18 -0.82 5.15
CA LEU A 213 -9.62 -1.02 5.11
C LEU A 213 -10.38 0.31 5.12
N ALA A 214 -9.96 1.28 5.94
CA ALA A 214 -10.60 2.59 6.01
C ALA A 214 -10.43 3.40 4.70
N HIS A 215 -9.31 3.23 3.99
CA HIS A 215 -9.03 3.87 2.70
C HIS A 215 -9.55 3.11 1.48
N ASP A 216 -10.32 2.04 1.67
CA ASP A 216 -10.82 1.20 0.60
C ASP A 216 -9.70 0.55 -0.25
N ARG A 217 -8.51 0.35 0.35
CA ARG A 217 -7.30 -0.22 -0.27
C ARG A 217 -7.10 -1.70 0.04
N ALA A 218 -7.85 -2.25 1.00
CA ALA A 218 -7.81 -3.66 1.35
C ALA A 218 -8.86 -4.46 0.58
N GLY A 219 -8.47 -5.64 0.08
CA GLY A 219 -9.30 -6.51 -0.74
C GLY A 219 -8.48 -7.22 -1.83
N PRO A 220 -9.00 -8.32 -2.41
CA PRO A 220 -8.42 -8.88 -3.63
C PRO A 220 -8.54 -7.91 -4.81
N ASP A 221 -7.58 -8.00 -5.74
CA ASP A 221 -7.51 -7.19 -6.96
C ASP A 221 -8.52 -7.61 -8.04
N ASP A 222 -9.38 -8.59 -7.74
CA ASP A 222 -10.38 -9.10 -8.66
C ASP A 222 -11.36 -7.98 -9.08
N PRO A 223 -11.54 -7.72 -10.39
CA PRO A 223 -12.45 -6.69 -10.88
C PRO A 223 -13.91 -6.89 -10.46
N GLY A 224 -14.36 -8.15 -10.40
CA GLY A 224 -15.71 -8.50 -9.93
C GLY A 224 -15.91 -8.20 -8.45
N TRP A 225 -14.81 -8.17 -7.69
CA TRP A 225 -14.78 -7.73 -6.31
C TRP A 225 -14.76 -6.20 -6.20
N ARG A 226 -13.79 -5.51 -6.84
CA ARG A 226 -13.55 -4.06 -6.63
C ARG A 226 -14.70 -3.15 -7.07
N GLY A 227 -15.57 -3.60 -7.98
CA GLY A 227 -16.76 -2.86 -8.42
C GLY A 227 -18.02 -3.10 -7.60
N ARG A 228 -18.02 -4.11 -6.72
CA ARG A 228 -19.25 -4.61 -6.07
C ARG A 228 -19.12 -4.70 -4.55
N ARG A 229 -18.00 -5.26 -4.06
CA ARG A 229 -17.72 -5.43 -2.64
C ARG A 229 -16.83 -4.29 -2.19
N LEU A 230 -17.35 -3.52 -1.26
CA LEU A 230 -16.75 -2.27 -0.80
C LEU A 230 -16.37 -2.41 0.67
N THR A 231 -15.26 -1.79 1.05
CA THR A 231 -14.84 -1.60 2.44
C THR A 231 -14.91 -0.12 2.81
N GLY A 232 -14.60 0.22 4.07
CA GLY A 232 -14.27 1.59 4.48
C GLY A 232 -15.30 2.66 4.11
N GLN A 233 -14.79 3.77 3.56
CA GLN A 233 -15.57 4.94 3.18
C GLN A 233 -16.48 4.66 1.98
N LYS A 234 -16.06 3.82 1.03
CA LYS A 234 -16.94 3.39 -0.09
C LYS A 234 -18.13 2.58 0.40
N ALA A 235 -17.95 1.73 1.41
CA ALA A 235 -19.06 0.97 2.00
C ALA A 235 -20.08 1.89 2.67
N PHE A 236 -19.62 2.89 3.44
CA PHE A 236 -20.51 3.90 4.02
C PHE A 236 -21.24 4.70 2.93
N ALA A 237 -20.53 5.16 1.90
CA ALA A 237 -21.13 5.90 0.79
C ALA A 237 -22.21 5.07 0.06
N ALA A 238 -21.94 3.78 -0.18
CA ALA A 238 -22.91 2.87 -0.78
C ALA A 238 -24.15 2.70 0.11
N TRP A 239 -23.97 2.52 1.43
CA TRP A 239 -25.09 2.40 2.37
C TRP A 239 -25.96 3.67 2.37
N SER A 240 -25.35 4.86 2.46
CA SER A 240 -26.08 6.12 2.38
C SER A 240 -26.77 6.32 1.03
N ALA A 241 -26.13 5.93 -0.08
CA ALA A 241 -26.71 6.05 -1.42
C ALA A 241 -27.96 5.18 -1.59
N VAL A 242 -27.93 3.93 -1.09
CA VAL A 242 -29.10 3.04 -1.07
C VAL A 242 -30.26 3.70 -0.33
N LEU A 243 -30.01 4.26 0.86
CA LEU A 243 -31.06 4.93 1.64
C LEU A 243 -31.62 6.17 0.93
N ARG A 244 -30.82 6.91 0.18
CA ARG A 244 -31.29 8.11 -0.54
C ARG A 244 -32.03 7.81 -1.84
N ASN A 245 -31.86 6.62 -2.42
CA ASN A 245 -32.47 6.26 -3.70
C ASN A 245 -33.96 5.89 -3.53
N PRO A 246 -34.92 6.74 -3.95
CA PRO A 246 -36.34 6.46 -3.77
C PRO A 246 -36.83 5.21 -4.52
N ASP A 247 -36.10 4.78 -5.56
CA ASP A 247 -36.48 3.65 -6.42
C ASP A 247 -35.89 2.32 -5.93
N GLU A 248 -34.98 2.34 -4.95
CA GLU A 248 -34.40 1.13 -4.37
C GLU A 248 -35.24 0.71 -3.15
N PRO A 249 -35.84 -0.50 -3.15
CA PRO A 249 -36.52 -1.02 -1.97
C PRO A 249 -35.51 -1.25 -0.84
N VAL A 250 -35.95 -1.01 0.39
CA VAL A 250 -35.15 -1.23 1.60
C VAL A 250 -35.97 -1.96 2.65
N GLU A 251 -35.29 -2.68 3.53
CA GLU A 251 -35.91 -3.36 4.65
C GLU A 251 -35.22 -2.98 5.96
N ASP A 252 -36.02 -2.70 6.98
CA ASP A 252 -35.58 -2.33 8.33
C ASP A 252 -34.55 -3.31 8.89
N ARG A 253 -34.74 -4.63 8.67
CA ARG A 253 -33.86 -5.68 9.17
C ARG A 253 -32.43 -5.58 8.63
N HIS A 254 -32.25 -5.21 7.35
CA HIS A 254 -30.92 -5.11 6.72
C HIS A 254 -30.11 -3.98 7.37
N HIS A 255 -30.75 -2.85 7.63
CA HIS A 255 -30.11 -1.70 8.28
C HIS A 255 -29.90 -1.92 9.79
N ALA A 256 -30.83 -2.60 10.46
CA ALA A 256 -30.66 -3.02 11.85
C ALA A 256 -29.48 -3.98 12.03
N ASN A 257 -29.30 -4.92 11.09
CA ASN A 257 -28.16 -5.84 11.05
C ASN A 257 -26.84 -5.10 10.87
N MET A 258 -26.78 -4.16 9.92
CA MET A 258 -25.60 -3.32 9.69
C MET A 258 -25.20 -2.56 10.95
N ARG A 259 -26.16 -1.88 11.59
CA ARG A 259 -25.96 -1.16 12.85
C ARG A 259 -25.45 -2.08 13.97
N GLY A 260 -26.07 -3.26 14.13
CA GLY A 260 -25.74 -4.21 15.19
C GLY A 260 -24.32 -4.76 15.05
N ASN A 261 -23.93 -5.15 13.84
CA ASN A 261 -22.57 -5.64 13.59
C ASN A 261 -21.52 -4.55 13.76
N LEU A 262 -21.79 -3.35 13.24
CA LEU A 262 -20.86 -2.23 13.39
C LEU A 262 -20.67 -1.88 14.87
N HIS A 263 -21.72 -2.00 15.69
CA HIS A 263 -21.62 -1.84 17.14
C HIS A 263 -20.67 -2.86 17.78
N TRP A 264 -20.77 -4.16 17.45
CA TRP A 264 -19.84 -5.17 17.97
C TRP A 264 -18.40 -4.94 17.48
N ASN A 265 -18.24 -4.61 16.21
CA ASN A 265 -16.93 -4.34 15.61
C ASN A 265 -16.24 -3.18 16.33
N ARG A 266 -16.93 -2.05 16.51
CA ARG A 266 -16.33 -0.87 17.15
C ARG A 266 -16.13 -1.03 18.65
N THR A 267 -16.96 -1.81 19.32
CA THR A 267 -16.69 -2.19 20.73
C THR A 267 -15.37 -2.95 20.84
N ALA A 268 -15.14 -3.92 19.96
CA ALA A 268 -13.88 -4.65 19.91
C ALA A 268 -12.70 -3.76 19.49
N ALA A 269 -12.91 -2.82 18.56
CA ALA A 269 -11.88 -1.85 18.15
C ALA A 269 -11.38 -1.03 19.33
N VAL A 270 -12.28 -0.45 20.13
CA VAL A 270 -11.92 0.34 21.32
C VAL A 270 -11.08 -0.48 22.31
N ALA A 271 -11.51 -1.71 22.60
CA ALA A 271 -10.79 -2.58 23.53
C ALA A 271 -9.41 -2.98 23.01
N TYR A 272 -9.32 -3.37 21.73
CA TYR A 272 -8.05 -3.72 21.09
C TYR A 272 -7.08 -2.53 21.07
N LEU A 273 -7.53 -1.34 20.65
CA LEU A 273 -6.68 -0.16 20.59
C LEU A 273 -6.14 0.27 21.96
N ARG A 274 -6.97 0.16 23.02
CA ARG A 274 -6.52 0.44 24.39
C ARG A 274 -5.52 -0.57 24.90
N ASP A 275 -5.68 -1.85 24.55
CA ASP A 275 -4.73 -2.91 24.88
C ASP A 275 -3.37 -2.67 24.20
N VAL A 276 -3.37 -2.34 22.90
CA VAL A 276 -2.13 -1.98 22.18
C VAL A 276 -1.52 -0.71 22.76
N ALA A 277 -2.31 0.34 23.00
CA ALA A 277 -1.85 1.59 23.60
C ALA A 277 -1.21 1.40 24.99
N GLY A 278 -1.68 0.41 25.76
CA GLY A 278 -1.10 0.08 27.07
C GLY A 278 0.28 -0.59 26.98
N ARG A 279 0.66 -1.10 25.81
CA ARG A 279 1.99 -1.67 25.52
C ARG A 279 2.90 -0.74 24.71
N SER A 280 2.33 0.20 23.97
CA SER A 280 3.08 1.21 23.21
C SER A 280 3.54 2.38 24.09
N ASP A 281 4.46 3.19 23.58
CA ASP A 281 4.95 4.40 24.25
C ASP A 281 4.70 5.67 23.42
N GLY A 282 4.96 6.83 24.05
CA GLY A 282 4.97 8.15 23.40
C GLY A 282 3.78 8.45 22.49
N GLY A 283 4.09 8.89 21.27
CA GLY A 283 3.09 9.29 20.28
C GLY A 283 2.23 8.14 19.74
N ALA A 284 2.72 6.89 19.77
CA ALA A 284 1.93 5.73 19.37
C ALA A 284 0.77 5.51 20.35
N ALA A 285 1.06 5.48 21.65
CA ALA A 285 0.05 5.30 22.68
C ALA A 285 -1.01 6.42 22.65
N GLU A 286 -0.59 7.68 22.50
CA GLU A 286 -1.49 8.84 22.38
C GLU A 286 -2.43 8.69 21.16
N ALA A 287 -1.87 8.43 19.97
CA ALA A 287 -2.65 8.29 18.76
C ALA A 287 -3.64 7.10 18.83
N LEU A 288 -3.25 5.98 19.44
CA LEU A 288 -4.16 4.84 19.66
C LEU A 288 -5.32 5.18 20.60
N GLN A 289 -5.09 5.98 21.64
CA GLN A 289 -6.15 6.46 22.55
C GLN A 289 -7.10 7.43 21.85
N GLU A 290 -6.59 8.31 20.99
CA GLU A 290 -7.41 9.21 20.16
C GLU A 290 -8.28 8.42 19.17
N ALA A 291 -7.71 7.40 18.52
CA ALA A 291 -8.45 6.49 17.64
C ALA A 291 -9.56 5.75 18.42
N ALA A 292 -9.25 5.26 19.62
CA ALA A 292 -10.23 4.60 20.49
C ALA A 292 -11.37 5.58 20.89
N ALA A 293 -11.04 6.82 21.25
CA ALA A 293 -12.03 7.85 21.58
C ALA A 293 -12.96 8.16 20.39
N SER A 294 -12.41 8.18 19.17
CA SER A 294 -13.19 8.36 17.93
C SER A 294 -14.17 7.20 17.73
N TYR A 295 -13.75 5.95 17.93
CA TYR A 295 -14.66 4.80 17.85
C TYR A 295 -15.71 4.78 18.98
N GLU A 296 -15.40 5.30 20.17
CA GLU A 296 -16.43 5.52 21.21
C GLU A 296 -17.47 6.56 20.78
N SER A 297 -17.06 7.60 20.05
CA SER A 297 -17.99 8.55 19.43
C SER A 297 -18.88 7.86 18.39
N VAL A 298 -18.32 6.99 17.55
CA VAL A 298 -19.09 6.15 16.61
C VAL A 298 -20.12 5.29 17.36
N LEU A 299 -19.74 4.62 18.45
CA LEU A 299 -20.67 3.80 19.24
C LEU A 299 -21.84 4.63 19.80
N LYS A 300 -21.59 5.86 20.25
CA LYS A 300 -22.64 6.78 20.69
C LYS A 300 -23.59 7.15 19.55
N GLN A 301 -23.06 7.44 18.36
CA GLN A 301 -23.85 7.76 17.17
C GLN A 301 -24.69 6.56 16.71
N LEU A 302 -24.13 5.34 16.73
CA LEU A 302 -24.86 4.11 16.41
C LEU A 302 -26.04 3.86 17.36
N GLY A 303 -25.87 4.18 18.65
CA GLY A 303 -26.94 4.07 19.65
C GLY A 303 -28.13 5.01 19.39
N GLN A 304 -27.98 6.02 18.53
CA GLN A 304 -29.01 7.00 18.18
C GLN A 304 -29.74 6.67 16.86
N ILE A 305 -29.26 5.66 16.11
CA ILE A 305 -29.87 5.27 14.84
C ILE A 305 -31.20 4.55 15.10
N ASN A 306 -32.26 5.01 14.43
CA ASN A 306 -33.50 4.28 14.30
C ASN A 306 -33.58 3.59 12.93
N CYS A 307 -33.75 2.26 12.92
CA CYS A 307 -33.89 1.47 11.70
C CYS A 307 -35.32 1.03 11.41
N THR A 308 -36.33 1.61 12.07
CA THR A 308 -37.73 1.21 11.89
C THR A 308 -38.48 2.15 10.93
N GLY A 309 -39.41 1.58 10.15
CA GLY A 309 -40.26 2.32 9.21
C GLY A 309 -39.54 2.82 7.97
N LEU A 310 -38.34 2.30 7.65
CA LEU A 310 -37.54 2.77 6.52
C LEU A 310 -38.15 2.38 5.18
N ALA A 311 -38.84 1.23 5.12
CA ALA A 311 -39.50 0.77 3.90
C ALA A 311 -40.59 1.73 3.40
N ASP A 312 -41.26 2.43 4.33
CA ASP A 312 -42.46 3.24 4.04
C ASP A 312 -42.20 4.75 4.07
N ASP A 313 -41.05 5.20 4.57
CA ASP A 313 -40.75 6.62 4.81
C ASP A 313 -39.40 7.05 4.23
N LEU A 314 -39.43 7.74 3.09
CA LEU A 314 -38.23 8.28 2.43
C LEU A 314 -37.51 9.34 3.27
N GLU A 315 -38.22 10.09 4.11
CA GLU A 315 -37.60 11.10 4.98
C GLU A 315 -36.86 10.44 6.14
N ALA A 316 -37.42 9.35 6.70
CA ALA A 316 -36.72 8.50 7.66
C ALA A 316 -35.43 7.91 7.04
N ARG A 317 -35.49 7.45 5.78
CA ARG A 317 -34.31 6.96 5.06
C ARG A 317 -33.24 8.04 4.86
N ARG A 318 -33.63 9.25 4.47
CA ARG A 318 -32.70 10.38 4.31
C ARG A 318 -32.05 10.77 5.62
N THR A 319 -32.83 10.81 6.70
CA THR A 319 -32.33 11.07 8.05
C THR A 319 -31.28 10.05 8.46
N LEU A 320 -31.53 8.76 8.19
CA LEU A 320 -30.56 7.69 8.46
C LEU A 320 -29.30 7.83 7.58
N ALA A 321 -29.44 8.16 6.30
CA ALA A 321 -28.29 8.40 5.41
C ALA A 321 -27.38 9.53 5.94
N ASP A 322 -27.97 10.61 6.46
CA ASP A 322 -27.21 11.72 7.05
C ASP A 322 -26.52 11.32 8.37
N GLN A 323 -27.12 10.42 9.16
CA GLN A 323 -26.47 9.82 10.33
C GLN A 323 -25.26 8.97 9.94
N ILE A 324 -25.39 8.17 8.87
CA ILE A 324 -24.31 7.32 8.36
C ILE A 324 -23.15 8.15 7.84
N ASP A 325 -23.41 9.24 7.12
CA ASP A 325 -22.34 10.14 6.64
C ASP A 325 -21.57 10.79 7.79
N ARG A 326 -22.24 11.12 8.92
CA ARG A 326 -21.56 11.61 10.12
C ARG A 326 -20.68 10.55 10.77
N ILE A 327 -21.17 9.31 10.85
CA ILE A 327 -20.38 8.17 11.33
C ILE A 327 -19.15 7.97 10.44
N ALA A 328 -19.32 8.01 9.12
CA ALA A 328 -18.24 7.86 8.15
C ALA A 328 -17.15 8.95 8.31
N ALA A 329 -17.54 10.18 8.64
CA ALA A 329 -16.60 11.25 8.95
C ALA A 329 -15.80 10.98 10.25
N THR A 330 -16.46 10.52 11.32
CA THR A 330 -15.76 10.15 12.57
C THR A 330 -14.86 8.91 12.38
N GLU A 331 -15.25 7.95 11.54
CA GLU A 331 -14.40 6.82 11.15
C GLU A 331 -13.14 7.26 10.41
N ARG A 332 -13.24 8.30 9.58
CA ARG A 332 -12.09 8.88 8.88
C ARG A 332 -11.11 9.54 9.85
N GLU A 333 -11.62 10.23 10.86
CA GLU A 333 -10.80 10.76 11.96
C GLU A 333 -10.10 9.62 12.70
N ALA A 334 -10.83 8.56 13.07
CA ALA A 334 -10.24 7.38 13.71
C ALA A 334 -9.10 6.78 12.86
N ALA A 335 -9.30 6.65 11.54
CA ALA A 335 -8.29 6.13 10.62
C ALA A 335 -7.03 7.01 10.55
N GLN A 336 -7.17 8.34 10.60
CA GLN A 336 -6.02 9.26 10.66
C GLN A 336 -5.20 9.08 11.94
N HIS A 337 -5.87 8.82 13.07
CA HIS A 337 -5.18 8.49 14.32
C HIS A 337 -4.48 7.12 14.24
N LEU A 338 -5.09 6.12 13.58
CA LEU A 338 -4.44 4.83 13.33
C LEU A 338 -3.20 4.95 12.43
N GLU A 339 -3.26 5.76 11.37
CA GLU A 339 -2.11 6.08 10.52
C GLU A 339 -0.95 6.65 11.35
N ARG A 340 -1.23 7.63 12.19
CA ARG A 340 -0.24 8.23 13.10
C ARG A 340 0.35 7.19 14.05
N ALA A 341 -0.49 6.34 14.65
CA ALA A 341 -0.05 5.28 15.55
C ALA A 341 0.91 4.32 14.86
N VAL A 342 0.54 3.82 13.67
CA VAL A 342 1.38 2.90 12.88
C VAL A 342 2.74 3.53 12.59
N ILE A 343 2.75 4.77 12.12
CA ILE A 343 4.00 5.50 11.85
C ILE A 343 4.87 5.57 13.11
N HIS A 344 4.31 5.95 14.26
CA HIS A 344 5.06 6.01 15.52
C HIS A 344 5.59 4.65 15.98
N MET A 345 4.82 3.56 15.77
CA MET A 345 5.24 2.21 16.16
C MET A 345 6.39 1.67 15.31
N THR A 346 6.68 2.27 14.15
CA THR A 346 7.90 1.93 13.38
C THR A 346 9.16 2.60 13.91
N VAL A 347 9.05 3.52 14.88
CA VAL A 347 10.19 4.23 15.47
C VAL A 347 10.80 3.38 16.59
N GLN A 348 11.98 2.85 16.34
CA GLN A 348 12.77 2.06 17.27
C GLN A 348 13.72 2.95 18.07
N ARG A 349 13.94 2.60 19.34
CA ARG A 349 14.83 3.32 20.27
C ARG A 349 15.70 2.33 21.03
N ASP A 350 17.01 2.45 20.88
CA ASP A 350 17.99 1.64 21.62
C ASP A 350 19.23 2.46 21.96
N SER A 351 19.58 2.54 23.24
CA SER A 351 20.89 3.05 23.69
C SER A 351 21.30 4.43 23.11
N GLY A 352 20.34 5.34 22.94
CA GLY A 352 20.59 6.67 22.37
C GLY A 352 20.60 6.75 20.84
N LYS A 353 20.29 5.64 20.17
CA LYS A 353 19.99 5.53 18.74
C LYS A 353 18.48 5.49 18.54
N VAL A 354 17.98 6.23 17.56
CA VAL A 354 16.56 6.25 17.17
C VAL A 354 16.48 6.05 15.66
N TRP A 355 15.64 5.15 15.18
CA TRP A 355 15.49 4.91 13.74
C TRP A 355 14.10 4.44 13.38
N ILE A 356 13.72 4.67 12.12
CA ILE A 356 12.49 4.18 11.53
C ILE A 356 12.78 2.82 10.90
N GLU A 357 12.05 1.80 11.32
CA GLU A 357 12.16 0.45 10.77
C GLU A 357 11.53 0.36 9.37
N GLY A 358 12.05 -0.54 8.53
CA GLY A 358 11.51 -0.78 7.18
C GLY A 358 11.86 0.27 6.12
N VAL A 359 12.75 1.22 6.41
CA VAL A 359 13.24 2.16 5.38
C VAL A 359 14.25 1.48 4.46
N GLU A 360 13.81 1.16 3.24
CA GLU A 360 14.63 0.54 2.21
C GLU A 360 15.35 1.59 1.35
N GLY A 361 16.65 1.38 1.11
CA GLY A 361 17.42 2.15 0.13
C GLY A 361 17.15 1.74 -1.32
N TRP A 362 17.85 2.40 -2.24
CA TRP A 362 17.84 2.11 -3.67
C TRP A 362 19.24 2.27 -4.26
N ASN A 363 19.40 1.92 -5.54
CA ASN A 363 20.62 2.21 -6.31
C ASN A 363 20.28 2.82 -7.69
N PHE A 364 21.31 3.32 -8.38
CA PHE A 364 21.14 3.98 -9.68
C PHE A 364 20.75 3.08 -10.84
N ALA A 365 20.92 1.75 -10.70
CA ALA A 365 20.38 0.83 -11.69
C ALA A 365 18.86 0.68 -11.58
N GLN A 366 18.28 1.08 -10.43
CA GLN A 366 16.85 1.06 -10.19
C GLN A 366 16.20 2.42 -10.45
N LYS A 367 16.82 3.51 -9.96
CA LYS A 367 16.27 4.87 -9.98
C LYS A 367 17.38 5.90 -10.13
N GLY A 368 17.41 6.60 -11.26
CA GLY A 368 18.44 7.52 -11.70
C GLY A 368 18.26 8.93 -11.14
N SER A 369 17.02 9.39 -10.93
CA SER A 369 16.78 10.61 -10.14
C SER A 369 16.75 10.28 -8.65
N SER A 370 17.86 10.54 -7.95
CA SER A 370 18.00 10.34 -6.51
C SER A 370 17.01 11.18 -5.69
N VAL A 371 16.75 12.43 -6.09
CA VAL A 371 15.74 13.32 -5.46
C VAL A 371 14.36 12.66 -5.39
N HIS A 372 13.86 12.17 -6.52
CA HIS A 372 12.53 11.58 -6.60
C HIS A 372 12.47 10.20 -5.95
N ALA A 373 13.58 9.45 -5.99
CA ALA A 373 13.69 8.18 -5.28
C ALA A 373 13.67 8.39 -3.76
N ALA A 374 14.36 9.41 -3.24
CA ALA A 374 14.30 9.79 -1.84
C ALA A 374 12.88 10.19 -1.42
N MET A 375 12.18 10.99 -2.26
CA MET A 375 10.77 11.35 -2.02
C MET A 375 9.86 10.12 -1.95
N GLU A 376 9.96 9.21 -2.91
CA GLU A 376 9.17 7.97 -2.91
C GLU A 376 9.48 7.10 -1.69
N VAL A 377 10.76 6.95 -1.31
CA VAL A 377 11.14 6.19 -0.10
C VAL A 377 10.46 6.79 1.13
N VAL A 378 10.53 8.11 1.30
CA VAL A 378 9.84 8.80 2.42
C VAL A 378 8.33 8.54 2.35
N MET A 379 7.69 8.72 1.20
CA MET A 379 6.23 8.53 1.03
C MET A 379 5.82 7.11 1.36
N ARG A 380 6.52 6.12 0.82
CA ARG A 380 6.28 4.71 1.10
C ARG A 380 6.45 4.39 2.59
N THR A 381 7.47 4.93 3.25
CA THR A 381 7.66 4.75 4.70
C THR A 381 6.50 5.28 5.52
N VAL A 382 5.91 6.42 5.13
CA VAL A 382 4.74 6.99 5.82
C VAL A 382 3.40 6.45 5.29
N GLY A 383 3.41 5.37 4.50
CA GLY A 383 2.21 4.69 3.99
C GLY A 383 1.49 5.41 2.84
N GLU A 384 2.15 6.38 2.20
CA GLU A 384 1.61 7.10 1.05
C GLU A 384 1.99 6.39 -0.26
N ASP A 385 0.99 6.16 -1.11
CA ASP A 385 1.14 5.48 -2.41
C ASP A 385 1.45 6.52 -3.50
N VAL A 386 2.71 6.96 -3.53
CA VAL A 386 3.21 7.94 -4.49
C VAL A 386 4.41 7.35 -5.24
N PRO A 387 4.19 6.70 -6.39
CA PRO A 387 5.24 5.95 -7.08
C PRO A 387 6.26 6.88 -7.76
N TYR A 388 7.47 6.34 -7.95
CA TYR A 388 8.59 7.02 -8.58
C TYR A 388 8.26 7.70 -9.93
N GLU A 389 7.61 6.97 -10.83
CA GLU A 389 7.28 7.43 -12.18
C GLU A 389 6.26 8.57 -12.15
N TYR A 390 5.35 8.56 -11.16
CA TYR A 390 4.41 9.66 -10.96
C TYR A 390 5.13 10.92 -10.49
N LEU A 391 6.13 10.81 -9.62
CA LEU A 391 6.96 11.95 -9.18
C LEU A 391 7.80 12.50 -10.34
N LEU A 392 8.41 11.64 -11.16
CA LEU A 392 9.14 12.04 -12.37
C LEU A 392 8.23 12.71 -13.41
N GLY A 393 7.03 12.17 -13.60
CA GLY A 393 6.05 12.70 -14.55
C GLY A 393 5.49 14.05 -14.12
N THR A 394 5.07 14.18 -12.86
CA THR A 394 4.49 15.42 -12.32
C THR A 394 5.50 16.56 -12.17
N SER A 395 6.79 16.25 -11.99
CA SER A 395 7.89 17.23 -12.05
C SER A 395 8.27 17.64 -13.48
N ALA A 396 7.69 16.98 -14.49
CA ALA A 396 8.11 17.01 -15.89
C ALA A 396 9.55 16.55 -16.15
N LEU A 397 10.29 16.04 -15.14
CA LEU A 397 11.67 15.56 -15.31
C LEU A 397 11.74 14.40 -16.30
N ALA A 398 10.71 13.54 -16.32
CA ALA A 398 10.60 12.42 -17.26
C ALA A 398 10.75 12.84 -18.74
N PHE A 399 10.34 14.07 -19.07
CA PHE A 399 10.37 14.64 -20.42
C PHE A 399 11.59 15.52 -20.69
N ARG A 400 12.38 15.86 -19.65
CA ARG A 400 13.50 16.79 -19.79
C ARG A 400 14.62 16.15 -20.59
N MET A 401 15.19 16.93 -21.49
CA MET A 401 16.53 16.73 -22.00
C MET A 401 17.31 18.02 -21.74
N GLN A 402 18.45 17.91 -21.07
CA GLN A 402 19.38 19.02 -20.95
C GLN A 402 20.81 18.51 -20.84
N VAL A 403 21.77 19.29 -21.31
CA VAL A 403 23.19 18.93 -21.31
C VAL A 403 24.00 20.17 -20.96
N HIS A 404 24.81 20.08 -19.90
CA HIS A 404 25.77 21.12 -19.59
C HIS A 404 26.80 21.28 -20.72
N ASN A 405 27.27 22.50 -20.98
CA ASN A 405 28.26 22.79 -22.01
C ASN A 405 29.60 21.99 -21.86
N GLU A 406 29.87 21.45 -20.67
CA GLU A 406 31.02 20.60 -20.34
C GLU A 406 30.67 19.14 -20.06
N TRP A 407 29.44 18.68 -20.35
CA TRP A 407 28.96 17.34 -19.98
C TRP A 407 29.11 17.04 -18.49
N CYS A 408 28.74 17.99 -17.63
CA CYS A 408 28.71 17.76 -16.20
C CYS A 408 27.68 16.65 -15.85
N PRO A 409 28.04 15.66 -15.01
CA PRO A 409 27.10 14.63 -14.53
C PRO A 409 25.88 15.21 -13.81
N SER A 410 25.89 16.46 -13.35
CA SER A 410 24.71 17.09 -12.75
C SER A 410 23.60 17.42 -13.76
N SER A 411 23.84 17.27 -15.07
CA SER A 411 22.85 17.62 -16.10
C SER A 411 21.47 16.96 -15.91
N PRO A 412 21.34 15.69 -15.51
CA PRO A 412 20.04 15.07 -15.25
C PRO A 412 19.42 15.47 -13.90
N HIS A 413 20.16 16.11 -12.99
CA HIS A 413 19.70 16.45 -11.65
C HIS A 413 18.60 17.54 -11.67
N PRO A 414 17.44 17.37 -10.99
CA PRO A 414 16.27 18.24 -11.17
C PRO A 414 16.43 19.66 -10.63
N TRP A 415 17.47 19.93 -9.85
CA TRP A 415 17.80 21.26 -9.33
C TRP A 415 18.78 22.05 -10.23
N CYS A 416 19.38 21.40 -11.23
CA CYS A 416 20.33 22.02 -12.15
C CYS A 416 19.64 22.40 -13.46
N GLY A 417 20.06 23.51 -14.08
CA GLY A 417 19.49 24.00 -15.35
C GLY A 417 18.00 24.31 -15.23
N TYR A 418 17.18 23.73 -16.10
CA TYR A 418 15.72 23.90 -16.04
C TYR A 418 15.15 23.17 -14.82
N GLN A 419 14.80 23.90 -13.76
CA GLN A 419 14.36 23.29 -12.49
C GLN A 419 13.02 22.54 -12.63
N CYS A 420 12.99 21.25 -12.27
CA CYS A 420 11.82 20.36 -12.42
C CYS A 420 11.15 19.99 -11.08
N VAL A 421 11.83 20.13 -9.95
CA VAL A 421 11.38 19.57 -8.66
C VAL A 421 10.06 20.13 -8.12
N SER A 422 9.64 21.33 -8.53
CA SER A 422 8.46 21.99 -7.94
C SER A 422 7.15 21.24 -8.20
N GLY A 423 7.03 20.55 -9.34
CA GLY A 423 5.84 19.77 -9.69
C GLY A 423 5.65 18.55 -8.79
N SER A 424 6.72 17.79 -8.53
CA SER A 424 6.69 16.66 -7.61
C SER A 424 6.41 17.10 -6.17
N VAL A 425 7.04 18.17 -5.68
CA VAL A 425 6.76 18.72 -4.33
C VAL A 425 5.30 19.14 -4.16
N LYS A 426 4.67 19.71 -5.20
CA LYS A 426 3.24 20.02 -5.19
C LYS A 426 2.39 18.75 -5.12
N ALA A 427 2.79 17.70 -5.84
CA ALA A 427 2.12 16.41 -5.90
C ALA A 427 2.24 15.55 -4.62
N LEU A 428 3.18 15.88 -3.71
CA LEU A 428 3.30 15.18 -2.43
C LEU A 428 2.15 15.50 -1.46
N PRO A 429 1.65 14.52 -0.69
CA PRO A 429 0.68 14.76 0.39
C PRO A 429 1.24 15.51 1.60
N TRP A 430 2.53 15.84 1.61
CA TRP A 430 3.21 16.49 2.72
C TRP A 430 3.75 17.87 2.32
N LYS A 431 3.77 18.80 3.29
CA LYS A 431 4.54 20.02 3.19
C LYS A 431 6.02 19.70 3.42
N VAL A 432 6.89 20.25 2.59
CA VAL A 432 8.34 20.04 2.68
C VAL A 432 9.00 21.38 3.02
N ARG A 433 9.82 21.38 4.08
CA ARG A 433 10.69 22.50 4.44
C ARG A 433 12.13 22.13 4.06
N ALA A 434 12.71 22.93 3.17
CA ALA A 434 14.11 22.82 2.80
C ALA A 434 15.01 23.62 3.77
N TYR A 435 16.12 23.02 4.18
CA TYR A 435 17.19 23.65 4.94
C TYR A 435 18.47 23.64 4.11
N GLU A 436 18.80 24.78 3.49
CA GLU A 436 20.04 25.01 2.75
C GLU A 436 21.03 25.79 3.63
N VAL A 437 21.49 25.14 4.70
CA VAL A 437 22.31 25.77 5.73
C VAL A 437 23.77 25.44 5.50
N LYS A 438 24.66 26.41 5.63
CA LYS A 438 26.12 26.16 5.57
C LYS A 438 26.64 25.61 6.91
N PRO A 439 27.69 24.77 6.92
CA PRO A 439 28.21 24.18 8.16
C PRO A 439 28.72 25.19 9.20
N ASP A 440 29.10 26.39 8.78
CA ASP A 440 29.57 27.49 9.64
C ASP A 440 28.44 28.32 10.27
N ASP A 441 27.19 28.15 9.81
CA ASP A 441 26.01 28.72 10.45
C ASP A 441 25.53 27.80 11.58
N ALA A 442 26.14 27.97 12.76
CA ALA A 442 25.86 27.15 13.94
C ALA A 442 24.39 27.18 14.39
N ASP A 443 23.69 28.30 14.17
CA ASP A 443 22.28 28.44 14.56
C ASP A 443 21.36 27.72 13.58
N GLY A 444 21.59 27.89 12.27
CA GLY A 444 20.87 27.14 11.25
C GLY A 444 21.11 25.64 11.35
N VAL A 445 22.35 25.21 11.63
CA VAL A 445 22.72 23.79 11.79
C VAL A 445 21.96 23.18 12.97
N ARG A 446 21.89 23.91 14.09
CA ARG A 446 21.14 23.50 15.28
C ARG A 446 19.65 23.38 14.99
N GLU A 447 19.06 24.34 14.27
CA GLU A 447 17.65 24.29 13.88
C GLU A 447 17.35 23.10 12.96
N ALA A 448 18.17 22.90 11.92
CA ALA A 448 17.99 21.80 10.98
C ALA A 448 18.13 20.43 11.66
N ARG A 449 19.11 20.26 12.57
CA ARG A 449 19.23 19.04 13.39
C ARG A 449 18.01 18.81 14.26
N ALA A 450 17.52 19.84 14.94
CA ALA A 450 16.31 19.73 15.76
C ALA A 450 15.09 19.34 14.91
N ALA A 451 14.98 19.88 13.69
CA ALA A 451 13.91 19.53 12.76
C ALA A 451 13.98 18.08 12.27
N VAL A 452 15.18 17.58 11.95
CA VAL A 452 15.41 16.18 11.59
C VAL A 452 15.04 15.26 12.77
N VAL A 453 15.55 15.53 13.97
CA VAL A 453 15.23 14.75 15.18
C VAL A 453 13.73 14.70 15.40
N ALA A 454 13.07 15.87 15.37
CA ALA A 454 11.62 15.95 15.55
C ALA A 454 10.83 15.22 14.44
N SER A 455 11.36 15.14 13.22
CA SER A 455 10.75 14.40 12.12
C SER A 455 10.88 12.89 12.33
N ILE A 456 12.07 12.41 12.67
CA ILE A 456 12.34 10.99 12.96
C ILE A 456 11.53 10.52 14.17
N ASP A 457 11.43 11.33 15.22
CA ASP A 457 10.61 11.00 16.40
C ASP A 457 9.12 10.87 16.07
N ARG A 458 8.66 11.55 15.00
CA ARG A 458 7.32 11.40 14.44
C ARG A 458 7.20 10.26 13.42
N GLY A 459 8.25 9.47 13.20
CA GLY A 459 8.28 8.38 12.22
C GLY A 459 8.32 8.83 10.76
N VAL A 460 8.77 10.06 10.49
CA VAL A 460 8.85 10.61 9.12
C VAL A 460 10.31 10.79 8.73
N PRO A 461 10.83 10.01 7.75
CA PRO A 461 12.20 10.19 7.26
C PRO A 461 12.40 11.56 6.61
N CYS A 462 13.64 12.01 6.50
CA CYS A 462 14.01 13.25 5.81
C CYS A 462 14.81 12.93 4.54
N ALA A 463 14.67 13.76 3.51
CA ALA A 463 15.59 13.73 2.37
C ALA A 463 16.83 14.58 2.68
N TYR A 464 17.98 14.25 2.11
CA TYR A 464 19.17 15.10 2.17
C TYR A 464 19.99 14.99 0.89
N GLY A 465 20.66 16.08 0.51
CA GLY A 465 21.50 16.12 -0.69
C GLY A 465 22.99 16.22 -0.35
N SER A 466 23.79 15.28 -0.87
CA SER A 466 25.26 15.29 -0.78
C SER A 466 25.85 14.61 -2.02
N GLU A 467 26.20 15.39 -3.05
CA GLU A 467 26.49 14.91 -4.42
C GLU A 467 25.25 14.39 -5.14
N GLU A 468 24.54 13.46 -4.51
CA GLU A 468 23.20 12.97 -4.89
C GLU A 468 22.31 12.95 -3.63
N ASP A 469 21.02 12.69 -3.79
CA ASP A 469 20.10 12.66 -2.65
C ASP A 469 20.00 11.28 -1.99
N GLY A 470 19.93 11.27 -0.67
CA GLY A 470 19.67 10.12 0.18
C GLY A 470 18.51 10.35 1.14
N VAL A 471 18.29 9.40 2.03
CA VAL A 471 17.26 9.49 3.07
C VAL A 471 17.89 9.32 4.45
N ILE A 472 17.63 10.28 5.34
CA ILE A 472 17.87 10.17 6.78
C ILE A 472 16.67 9.46 7.39
N TYR A 473 16.88 8.28 7.96
CA TYR A 473 15.84 7.46 8.58
C TYR A 473 16.01 7.30 10.08
N GLY A 474 17.10 7.83 10.64
CA GLY A 474 17.36 7.78 12.07
C GLY A 474 18.49 8.69 12.49
N TYR A 475 18.75 8.73 13.79
CA TYR A 475 19.84 9.49 14.37
C TYR A 475 20.43 8.79 15.59
N GLN A 476 21.63 9.22 15.98
CA GLN A 476 22.24 8.87 17.25
C GLN A 476 22.96 10.09 17.85
N LYS A 477 23.42 9.98 19.10
CA LYS A 477 24.09 11.07 19.83
C LYS A 477 23.27 12.37 19.81
N GLY A 478 21.96 12.26 20.01
CA GLY A 478 21.07 13.43 20.05
C GLY A 478 20.94 14.20 18.73
N GLY A 479 21.23 13.56 17.58
CA GLY A 479 21.09 14.19 16.26
C GLY A 479 22.40 14.71 15.65
N GLU A 480 23.54 14.47 16.31
CA GLU A 480 24.86 14.82 15.76
C GLU A 480 25.27 13.90 14.59
N GLU A 481 24.79 12.66 14.60
CA GLU A 481 25.06 11.63 13.59
C GLU A 481 23.73 11.09 13.05
N TRP A 482 23.63 10.94 11.72
CA TRP A 482 22.41 10.50 11.06
C TRP A 482 22.56 9.13 10.43
N LEU A 483 21.54 8.30 10.59
CA LEU A 483 21.45 7.01 9.93
C LEU A 483 20.79 7.22 8.58
N CYS A 484 21.52 6.86 7.52
CA CYS A 484 21.13 7.19 6.16
C CYS A 484 21.13 5.96 5.24
N VAL A 485 20.33 6.03 4.18
CA VAL A 485 20.47 5.21 2.96
C VAL A 485 20.79 6.12 1.79
N HIS A 486 21.64 5.66 0.87
CA HIS A 486 22.11 6.48 -0.26
C HIS A 486 22.46 5.62 -1.48
N PRO A 487 22.17 6.06 -2.72
CA PRO A 487 22.38 5.24 -3.92
C PRO A 487 23.85 4.91 -4.20
N PHE A 488 24.80 5.82 -3.95
CA PHE A 488 26.25 5.50 -4.01
C PHE A 488 26.74 4.47 -2.99
N ARG A 489 25.92 4.10 -2.00
CA ARG A 489 26.20 3.00 -1.06
C ARG A 489 25.46 1.72 -1.44
N GLY A 490 24.88 1.65 -2.64
CA GLY A 490 24.06 0.53 -3.09
C GLY A 490 22.75 0.38 -2.30
N GLY A 491 22.27 1.46 -1.67
CA GLY A 491 21.09 1.43 -0.80
C GLY A 491 21.36 0.90 0.61
N ASN A 492 22.62 0.57 0.94
CA ASN A 492 22.98 0.12 2.28
C ASN A 492 22.91 1.25 3.30
N THR A 493 22.64 0.87 4.55
CA THR A 493 22.61 1.80 5.68
C THR A 493 24.02 2.22 6.07
N PHE A 494 24.18 3.47 6.48
CA PHE A 494 25.43 3.99 7.02
C PHE A 494 25.18 5.19 7.95
N VAL A 495 26.23 5.62 8.65
CA VAL A 495 26.19 6.83 9.49
C VAL A 495 26.78 7.98 8.68
N GLU A 496 25.96 8.99 8.38
CA GLU A 496 26.40 10.24 7.80
C GLU A 496 26.96 11.16 8.89
N THR A 497 28.15 11.70 8.62
CA THR A 497 28.92 12.55 9.54
C THR A 497 29.32 13.87 8.88
N LYS A 498 29.15 13.99 7.56
CA LYS A 498 29.37 15.21 6.80
C LYS A 498 28.06 15.99 6.69
N TRP A 499 28.17 17.30 6.77
CA TRP A 499 27.03 18.17 6.59
C TRP A 499 26.59 18.19 5.11
N PRO A 500 25.31 17.96 4.81
CA PRO A 500 24.80 17.94 3.44
C PRO A 500 24.64 19.36 2.88
N TRP A 501 24.41 19.45 1.57
CA TRP A 501 24.10 20.73 0.91
C TRP A 501 22.70 21.23 1.22
N GLY A 502 21.76 20.30 1.41
CA GLY A 502 20.38 20.60 1.74
C GLY A 502 19.70 19.45 2.46
N ILE A 503 18.67 19.76 3.25
CA ILE A 503 17.84 18.78 3.95
C ILE A 503 16.38 19.11 3.68
N GLY A 504 15.62 18.14 3.19
CA GLY A 504 14.17 18.21 3.04
C GLY A 504 13.46 17.54 4.22
N VAL A 505 12.85 18.33 5.10
CA VAL A 505 12.06 17.84 6.23
C VAL A 505 10.57 17.90 5.87
N TYR A 506 9.89 16.77 6.02
CA TYR A 506 8.45 16.64 5.75
C TYR A 506 7.68 16.97 7.04
N THR A 507 7.01 18.12 7.06
CA THR A 507 6.53 18.70 8.31
C THR A 507 5.15 18.20 8.69
N GLU A 508 4.15 18.50 7.87
CA GLU A 508 2.75 18.13 8.10
C GLU A 508 2.08 17.70 6.80
N ARG A 509 1.06 16.84 6.92
CA ARG A 509 0.21 16.45 5.79
C ARG A 509 -0.60 17.66 5.32
N LYS A 510 -0.75 17.81 4.01
CA LYS A 510 -1.61 18.83 3.41
C LYS A 510 -3.07 18.48 3.68
N ALA A 511 -3.86 19.45 4.12
CA ALA A 511 -5.29 19.28 4.32
C ALA A 511 -6.03 19.01 2.99
N GLU A 512 -5.55 19.63 1.91
CA GLU A 512 -6.08 19.48 0.56
C GLU A 512 -4.94 19.21 -0.41
N MET A 513 -5.17 18.24 -1.29
CA MET A 513 -4.27 17.96 -2.40
C MET A 513 -4.67 18.77 -3.62
N PRO A 514 -3.69 19.26 -4.42
CA PRO A 514 -4.01 19.79 -5.73
C PRO A 514 -4.73 18.73 -6.56
N ASP A 515 -5.69 19.19 -7.36
CA ASP A 515 -6.38 18.31 -8.30
C ASP A 515 -5.37 17.58 -9.19
N ARG A 516 -5.52 16.25 -9.28
CA ARG A 516 -4.60 15.39 -10.03
C ARG A 516 -4.58 15.75 -11.51
N ARG A 517 -5.73 16.05 -12.11
CA ARG A 517 -5.80 16.50 -13.52
C ARG A 517 -5.06 17.83 -13.72
N ALA A 518 -5.18 18.76 -12.78
CA ALA A 518 -4.44 20.02 -12.81
C ALA A 518 -2.91 19.82 -12.69
N LEU A 519 -2.45 18.88 -11.85
CA LEU A 519 -1.02 18.53 -11.74
C LEU A 519 -0.50 17.96 -13.06
N VAL A 520 -1.24 17.04 -13.67
CA VAL A 520 -0.88 16.46 -14.98
C VAL A 520 -0.89 17.54 -16.07
N LEU A 521 -1.90 18.39 -16.11
CA LEU A 521 -1.96 19.47 -17.08
C LEU A 521 -0.77 20.43 -16.96
N ALA A 522 -0.35 20.74 -15.73
CA ALA A 522 0.82 21.57 -15.46
C ALA A 522 2.11 20.91 -15.94
N SER A 523 2.29 19.60 -15.67
CA SER A 523 3.50 18.87 -16.09
C SER A 523 3.60 18.73 -17.60
N LEU A 524 2.49 18.46 -18.29
CA LEU A 524 2.45 18.37 -19.76
C LEU A 524 2.76 19.72 -20.43
N LYS A 525 2.25 20.82 -19.88
CA LYS A 525 2.58 22.18 -20.36
C LYS A 525 4.07 22.47 -20.18
N GLN A 526 4.62 22.15 -19.01
CA GLN A 526 6.03 22.31 -18.72
C GLN A 526 6.90 21.44 -19.64
N ALA A 527 6.48 20.21 -19.95
CA ALA A 527 7.18 19.33 -20.89
C ALA A 527 7.29 19.95 -22.29
N VAL A 528 6.19 20.50 -22.82
CA VAL A 528 6.19 21.19 -24.13
C VAL A 528 7.05 22.45 -24.10
N GLU A 529 6.91 23.29 -23.08
CA GLU A 529 7.72 24.52 -22.93
C GLU A 529 9.22 24.19 -22.90
N MET A 530 9.59 23.19 -22.11
CA MET A 530 10.96 22.75 -21.95
C MET A 530 11.52 22.13 -23.24
N ALA A 531 10.72 21.38 -24.00
CA ALA A 531 11.14 20.82 -25.29
C ALA A 531 11.56 21.90 -26.30
N HIS A 532 10.91 23.08 -26.26
CA HIS A 532 11.21 24.21 -27.14
C HIS A 532 12.18 25.24 -26.53
N THR A 533 12.55 25.10 -25.26
CA THR A 533 13.52 25.96 -24.59
C THR A 533 14.93 25.62 -25.07
N LYS A 534 15.68 26.61 -25.58
CA LYS A 534 17.02 26.36 -26.13
C LYS A 534 18.10 26.19 -25.06
N ASN A 535 18.15 27.12 -24.10
CA ASN A 535 19.19 27.17 -23.08
C ASN A 535 18.61 27.67 -21.76
N VAL A 536 19.14 27.15 -20.66
CA VAL A 536 18.92 27.67 -19.30
C VAL A 536 20.29 27.73 -18.62
N ASP A 537 20.76 28.94 -18.34
CA ASP A 537 22.12 29.20 -17.84
C ASP A 537 23.19 28.54 -18.74
N GLU A 538 24.02 27.64 -18.18
CA GLU A 538 25.10 26.92 -18.88
C GLU A 538 24.65 25.57 -19.48
N TYR A 539 23.34 25.31 -19.49
CA TYR A 539 22.74 24.08 -19.98
C TYR A 539 22.01 24.32 -21.30
N ASP A 540 22.35 23.54 -22.32
CA ASP A 540 21.47 23.37 -23.47
C ASP A 540 20.22 22.61 -23.01
N CYS A 541 19.04 22.97 -23.49
CA CYS A 541 17.76 22.38 -23.07
C CYS A 541 16.91 21.93 -24.28
N GLY A 542 15.92 21.08 -24.02
CA GLY A 542 14.93 20.64 -25.00
C GLY A 542 15.55 20.00 -26.25
N PHE A 543 14.95 20.24 -27.41
CA PHE A 543 15.48 19.77 -28.69
C PHE A 543 16.89 20.29 -28.99
N HIS A 544 17.23 21.49 -28.50
CA HIS A 544 18.57 22.05 -28.69
C HIS A 544 19.63 21.23 -27.97
N ALA A 545 19.34 20.74 -26.75
CA ALA A 545 20.23 19.86 -25.99
C ALA A 545 20.59 18.59 -26.76
N TRP A 546 19.59 17.95 -27.40
CA TRP A 546 19.82 16.79 -28.26
C TRP A 546 20.79 17.11 -29.40
N GLU A 547 20.51 18.19 -30.13
CA GLU A 547 21.32 18.63 -31.26
C GLU A 547 22.77 18.94 -30.86
N GLN A 548 22.96 19.66 -29.75
CA GLN A 548 24.29 19.98 -29.23
C GLN A 548 25.04 18.74 -28.73
N TRP A 549 24.35 17.81 -28.07
CA TRP A 549 24.96 16.57 -27.60
C TRP A 549 25.45 15.70 -28.77
N ILE A 550 24.60 15.51 -29.78
CA ILE A 550 24.93 14.78 -31.02
C ILE A 550 26.11 15.45 -31.73
N ALA A 551 26.11 16.78 -31.85
CA ALA A 551 27.19 17.51 -32.49
C ALA A 551 28.52 17.35 -31.74
N ARG A 552 28.52 17.45 -30.41
CA ARG A 552 29.73 17.31 -29.57
C ARG A 552 30.31 15.89 -29.60
N LEU A 553 29.48 14.85 -29.67
CA LEU A 553 29.95 13.46 -29.84
C LEU A 553 30.77 13.28 -31.13
N ARG A 554 30.46 14.07 -32.17
CA ARG A 554 31.14 14.04 -33.48
C ARG A 554 32.29 15.03 -33.61
N ASP A 555 32.45 15.94 -32.68
CA ASP A 555 33.50 16.96 -32.74
C ASP A 555 34.80 16.46 -32.09
N GLU A 556 35.65 15.83 -32.91
CA GLU A 556 36.97 15.37 -32.48
C GLU A 556 37.84 16.49 -31.88
N LYS A 557 37.71 17.73 -32.37
CA LYS A 557 38.50 18.84 -31.85
C LYS A 557 38.02 19.22 -30.46
N TRP A 558 36.71 19.26 -30.24
CA TRP A 558 36.13 19.56 -28.94
C TRP A 558 36.52 18.53 -27.87
N ILE A 559 36.49 17.25 -28.23
CA ILE A 559 36.94 16.14 -27.36
C ILE A 559 38.44 16.23 -27.09
N ALA A 560 39.26 16.42 -28.13
CA ALA A 560 40.72 16.49 -27.99
C ALA A 560 41.18 17.68 -27.12
N GLN A 561 40.48 18.81 -27.16
CA GLN A 561 40.76 19.97 -26.29
C GLN A 561 40.53 19.68 -24.81
N ARG A 562 39.84 18.59 -24.47
CA ARG A 562 39.48 18.18 -23.11
C ARG A 562 40.02 16.80 -22.75
N SER A 563 40.99 16.27 -23.52
CA SER A 563 41.52 14.92 -23.31
C SER A 563 42.18 14.71 -21.95
N GLU A 564 42.65 15.78 -21.31
CA GLU A 564 43.19 15.72 -19.94
C GLU A 564 42.10 15.33 -18.90
N ASN A 565 40.81 15.47 -19.25
CA ASN A 565 39.66 15.04 -18.45
C ASN A 565 38.74 14.08 -19.23
N GLU A 566 39.30 13.23 -20.10
CA GLU A 566 38.51 12.29 -20.90
C GLU A 566 37.61 11.39 -20.02
N ALA A 567 38.12 10.92 -18.88
CA ALA A 567 37.34 10.11 -17.95
C ALA A 567 36.13 10.85 -17.37
N GLY A 568 36.27 12.13 -17.01
CA GLY A 568 35.16 12.95 -16.53
C GLY A 568 34.12 13.22 -17.61
N LEU A 569 34.55 13.45 -18.85
CA LEU A 569 33.65 13.58 -20.00
C LEU A 569 32.86 12.30 -20.25
N MET A 570 33.53 11.15 -20.21
CA MET A 570 32.88 9.84 -20.36
C MET A 570 31.86 9.60 -19.25
N GLN A 571 32.22 9.89 -18.00
CA GLN A 571 31.32 9.75 -16.85
C GLN A 571 30.06 10.59 -17.03
N GLY A 572 30.22 11.88 -17.38
CA GLY A 572 29.10 12.77 -17.62
C GLY A 572 28.22 12.34 -18.79
N ASN A 573 28.82 12.01 -19.93
CA ASN A 573 28.10 11.51 -21.11
C ASN A 573 27.33 10.22 -20.81
N SER A 574 27.98 9.25 -20.15
CA SER A 574 27.40 7.97 -19.76
C SER A 574 26.22 8.17 -18.81
N TRP A 575 26.39 8.99 -17.77
CA TRP A 575 25.35 9.25 -16.80
C TRP A 575 24.13 9.94 -17.40
N ILE A 576 24.34 10.94 -18.27
CA ILE A 576 23.25 11.60 -19.01
C ILE A 576 22.48 10.57 -19.86
N TYR A 577 23.19 9.64 -20.52
CA TYR A 577 22.57 8.60 -21.35
C TYR A 577 21.74 7.61 -20.52
N CYS A 578 22.27 7.14 -19.39
CA CYS A 578 21.53 6.26 -18.48
C CYS A 578 20.25 6.94 -17.95
N CYS A 579 20.34 8.19 -17.49
CA CYS A 579 19.15 8.92 -17.03
C CYS A 579 18.15 9.17 -18.16
N LEU A 580 18.60 9.45 -19.38
CA LEU A 580 17.69 9.62 -20.53
C LEU A 580 16.87 8.36 -20.77
N VAL A 581 17.52 7.19 -20.83
CA VAL A 581 16.86 5.88 -21.02
C VAL A 581 15.77 5.69 -19.97
N GLU A 582 16.11 5.91 -18.70
CA GLU A 582 15.18 5.72 -17.60
C GLU A 582 14.03 6.73 -17.61
N TYR A 583 14.33 8.01 -17.78
CA TYR A 583 13.33 9.08 -17.72
C TYR A 583 12.29 8.94 -18.84
N ARG A 584 12.69 8.45 -20.02
CA ARG A 584 11.74 8.13 -21.10
C ARG A 584 10.92 6.88 -20.80
N GLY A 585 11.48 5.88 -20.13
CA GLY A 585 10.71 4.75 -19.60
C GLY A 585 9.64 5.22 -18.61
N ALA A 586 10.04 6.07 -17.65
CA ALA A 586 9.13 6.68 -16.68
C ALA A 586 8.07 7.56 -17.35
N ALA A 587 8.42 8.32 -18.41
CA ALA A 587 7.46 9.11 -19.19
C ALA A 587 6.36 8.23 -19.79
N ALA A 588 6.72 7.08 -20.38
CA ALA A 588 5.75 6.14 -20.94
C ALA A 588 4.80 5.58 -19.87
N HIS A 589 5.33 5.13 -18.73
CA HIS A 589 4.52 4.63 -17.62
C HIS A 589 3.60 5.72 -17.06
N TYR A 590 4.13 6.90 -16.82
CA TYR A 590 3.37 8.04 -16.30
C TYR A 590 2.20 8.40 -17.22
N LEU A 591 2.47 8.66 -18.50
CA LEU A 591 1.44 9.04 -19.47
C LEU A 591 0.31 8.03 -19.58
N ARG A 592 0.61 6.71 -19.56
CA ARG A 592 -0.42 5.65 -19.54
C ARG A 592 -1.26 5.70 -18.27
N SER A 593 -0.60 5.81 -17.12
CA SER A 593 -1.27 5.80 -15.81
C SER A 593 -2.19 7.01 -15.56
N VAL A 594 -2.00 8.11 -16.29
CA VAL A 594 -2.84 9.31 -16.20
C VAL A 594 -3.81 9.47 -17.37
N ALA A 595 -3.74 8.61 -18.40
CA ALA A 595 -4.59 8.75 -19.58
C ALA A 595 -6.08 8.63 -19.25
N ASP A 596 -6.43 7.70 -18.36
CA ASP A 596 -7.81 7.47 -17.89
C ASP A 596 -8.37 8.64 -17.06
N ASP A 597 -7.51 9.56 -16.61
CA ASP A 597 -7.94 10.77 -15.93
C ASP A 597 -8.54 11.80 -16.91
N PHE A 598 -8.53 11.57 -18.23
CA PHE A 598 -8.98 12.51 -19.26
C PHE A 598 -10.00 11.93 -20.25
N ASP A 599 -10.64 12.82 -21.01
CA ASP A 599 -11.57 12.41 -22.07
C ASP A 599 -10.85 11.63 -23.16
N ARG A 600 -11.60 10.77 -23.87
CA ARG A 600 -11.08 9.84 -24.88
C ARG A 600 -10.11 10.48 -25.89
N GLY A 601 -10.35 11.72 -26.30
CA GLY A 601 -9.49 12.42 -27.25
C GLY A 601 -8.09 12.69 -26.70
N ALA A 602 -8.00 13.27 -25.50
CA ALA A 602 -6.72 13.50 -24.83
C ALA A 602 -6.04 12.17 -24.46
N ALA A 603 -6.81 11.22 -23.91
CA ALA A 603 -6.30 9.90 -23.50
C ALA A 603 -5.62 9.16 -24.67
N GLU A 604 -6.20 9.19 -25.87
CA GLU A 604 -5.62 8.56 -27.06
C GLU A 604 -4.25 9.17 -27.42
N HIS A 605 -4.12 10.49 -27.37
CA HIS A 605 -2.86 11.17 -27.65
C HIS A 605 -1.80 10.93 -26.57
N LEU A 606 -2.19 10.90 -25.29
CA LEU A 606 -1.28 10.54 -24.19
C LEU A 606 -0.76 9.10 -24.33
N CYS A 607 -1.63 8.14 -24.68
CA CYS A 607 -1.22 6.76 -24.95
C CYS A 607 -0.26 6.66 -26.14
N LYS A 608 -0.50 7.41 -27.24
CA LYS A 608 0.43 7.45 -28.38
C LYS A 608 1.80 8.01 -28.00
N ALA A 609 1.84 9.10 -27.24
CA ALA A 609 3.09 9.65 -26.72
C ALA A 609 3.82 8.62 -25.84
N ALA A 610 3.10 7.87 -25.00
CA ALA A 610 3.67 6.80 -24.19
C ALA A 610 4.30 5.69 -25.03
N ASP A 611 3.60 5.23 -26.07
CA ASP A 611 4.10 4.19 -26.99
C ASP A 611 5.36 4.66 -27.74
N LEU A 612 5.43 5.94 -28.10
CA LEU A 612 6.61 6.53 -28.74
C LEU A 612 7.82 6.54 -27.79
N TYR A 613 7.63 6.93 -26.53
CA TYR A 613 8.69 6.88 -25.52
C TYR A 613 9.14 5.47 -25.19
N GLU A 614 8.22 4.50 -25.09
CA GLU A 614 8.57 3.10 -24.87
C GLU A 614 9.40 2.53 -26.04
N ARG A 615 9.00 2.82 -27.29
CA ARG A 615 9.76 2.43 -28.48
C ARG A 615 11.14 3.10 -28.52
N MET A 616 11.24 4.37 -28.14
CA MET A 616 12.52 5.08 -28.05
C MET A 616 13.49 4.35 -27.12
N VAL A 617 13.03 3.97 -25.93
CA VAL A 617 13.84 3.26 -24.95
C VAL A 617 14.23 1.87 -25.46
N LYS A 618 13.23 1.06 -25.83
CA LYS A 618 13.41 -0.35 -26.13
C LYS A 618 14.14 -0.58 -27.45
N ASP A 619 13.69 0.08 -28.51
CA ASP A 619 14.08 -0.26 -29.88
C ASP A 619 15.29 0.58 -30.36
N ILE A 620 15.54 1.74 -29.74
CA ILE A 620 16.57 2.68 -30.19
C ILE A 620 17.70 2.84 -29.16
N LEU A 621 17.37 3.29 -27.94
CA LEU A 621 18.41 3.63 -26.97
C LEU A 621 19.08 2.37 -26.41
N LEU A 622 18.28 1.36 -26.04
CA LEU A 622 18.79 0.06 -25.59
C LEU A 622 19.09 -0.86 -26.78
N ALA A 623 18.09 -1.12 -27.63
CA ALA A 623 18.19 -2.07 -28.74
C ALA A 623 18.73 -3.47 -28.33
N GLY A 624 18.50 -3.86 -27.08
CA GLY A 624 19.01 -5.11 -26.48
C GLY A 624 20.35 -4.99 -25.75
N ASP A 625 21.01 -3.82 -25.79
CA ASP A 625 22.28 -3.57 -25.14
C ASP A 625 22.11 -2.98 -23.73
N CYS A 626 23.16 -3.05 -22.90
CA CYS A 626 23.24 -2.26 -21.68
C CYS A 626 23.51 -0.78 -22.05
N PRO A 627 22.92 0.22 -21.37
CA PRO A 627 23.24 1.63 -21.61
C PRO A 627 24.75 1.95 -21.57
N LEU A 628 25.49 1.26 -20.70
CA LEU A 628 26.94 1.42 -20.55
C LEU A 628 27.74 0.81 -21.71
N ASP A 629 27.15 -0.08 -22.53
CA ASP A 629 27.79 -0.57 -23.75
C ASP A 629 27.73 0.50 -24.86
N VAL A 630 26.69 1.35 -24.83
CA VAL A 630 26.49 2.43 -25.82
C VAL A 630 27.26 3.69 -25.42
N ALA A 631 27.16 4.08 -24.16
CA ALA A 631 27.81 5.26 -23.58
C ALA A 631 28.65 4.82 -22.36
N PRO A 632 29.86 4.29 -22.57
CA PRO A 632 30.66 3.73 -21.49
C PRO A 632 31.24 4.80 -20.56
N MET A 633 31.40 4.43 -19.30
CA MET A 633 32.33 5.12 -18.40
C MET A 633 33.76 4.61 -18.65
N ALA A 634 34.77 5.37 -18.21
CA ALA A 634 36.17 4.97 -18.37
C ALA A 634 36.49 3.59 -17.77
N GLU A 635 35.84 3.25 -16.65
CA GLU A 635 35.95 1.96 -15.96
C GLU A 635 35.25 0.79 -16.68
N ASN A 636 34.35 1.07 -17.64
CA ASN A 636 33.71 0.03 -18.44
C ASN A 636 34.57 -0.38 -19.65
N LEU A 637 35.58 0.41 -20.00
CA LEU A 637 36.53 0.06 -21.05
C LEU A 637 37.53 -0.99 -20.55
N LYS A 638 37.92 -1.91 -21.45
CA LYS A 638 39.00 -2.86 -21.14
C LYS A 638 40.33 -2.14 -20.99
N GLU A 639 41.26 -2.73 -20.24
CA GLU A 639 42.61 -2.19 -20.12
C GLU A 639 43.24 -1.97 -21.51
N GLY A 640 43.63 -0.73 -21.80
CA GLY A 640 44.20 -0.32 -23.09
C GLY A 640 43.19 0.07 -24.17
N GLU A 641 41.90 -0.12 -23.95
CA GLU A 641 40.83 0.39 -24.81
C GLU A 641 40.64 1.90 -24.63
N ARG A 642 40.14 2.58 -25.65
CA ARG A 642 39.92 4.03 -25.65
C ARG A 642 38.51 4.35 -26.07
N TRP A 643 38.00 5.51 -25.68
CA TRP A 643 36.73 6.00 -26.18
C TRP A 643 36.88 6.47 -27.63
N THR A 644 36.58 5.57 -28.56
CA THR A 644 36.84 5.79 -29.99
C THR A 644 35.77 6.67 -30.64
N GLN A 645 36.10 7.27 -31.78
CA GLN A 645 35.13 8.00 -32.60
C GLN A 645 33.97 7.08 -33.04
N ALA A 646 34.24 5.81 -33.35
CA ALA A 646 33.21 4.86 -33.76
C ALA A 646 32.15 4.61 -32.65
N MET A 647 32.58 4.54 -31.39
CA MET A 647 31.65 4.41 -30.25
C MET A 647 30.77 5.66 -30.13
N ARG A 648 31.37 6.85 -30.23
CA ARG A 648 30.63 8.12 -30.21
C ARG A 648 29.68 8.28 -31.40
N ASP A 649 30.08 7.84 -32.59
CA ASP A 649 29.24 7.88 -33.79
C ASP A 649 28.03 6.97 -33.66
N GLU A 650 28.19 5.77 -33.07
CA GLU A 650 27.08 4.87 -32.79
C GLU A 650 26.11 5.46 -31.76
N GLN A 651 26.63 6.04 -30.67
CA GLN A 651 25.80 6.76 -29.70
C GLN A 651 25.05 7.92 -30.37
N ALA A 652 25.74 8.74 -31.16
CA ALA A 652 25.14 9.87 -31.88
C ALA A 652 24.04 9.41 -32.85
N ARG A 653 24.24 8.29 -33.56
CA ARG A 653 23.24 7.69 -34.45
C ARG A 653 21.97 7.28 -33.70
N ARG A 654 22.10 6.68 -32.51
CA ARG A 654 20.95 6.33 -31.66
C ARG A 654 20.22 7.57 -31.16
N LEU A 655 20.96 8.59 -30.71
CA LEU A 655 20.39 9.85 -30.25
C LEU A 655 19.63 10.59 -31.36
N GLU A 656 20.12 10.57 -32.60
CA GLU A 656 19.40 11.14 -33.75
C GLU A 656 18.06 10.44 -34.02
N ALA A 657 18.06 9.11 -33.99
CA ALA A 657 16.83 8.34 -34.17
C ALA A 657 15.85 8.54 -33.00
N ALA A 658 16.37 8.67 -31.77
CA ALA A 658 15.57 8.97 -30.59
C ALA A 658 14.96 10.38 -30.63
N LEU A 659 15.72 11.39 -31.08
CA LEU A 659 15.23 12.77 -31.23
C LEU A 659 14.01 12.87 -32.16
N GLU A 660 13.95 12.05 -33.21
CA GLU A 660 12.78 12.01 -34.09
C GLU A 660 11.53 11.49 -33.36
N LEU A 661 11.67 10.43 -32.56
CA LEU A 661 10.57 9.95 -31.71
C LEU A 661 10.22 10.95 -30.60
N GLU A 662 11.20 11.66 -30.06
CA GLU A 662 10.97 12.72 -29.06
C GLU A 662 10.07 13.82 -29.63
N ARG A 663 10.38 14.32 -30.84
CA ARG A 663 9.57 15.33 -31.52
C ARG A 663 8.14 14.85 -31.75
N GLN A 664 7.98 13.59 -32.16
CA GLN A 664 6.65 12.98 -32.35
C GLN A 664 5.89 12.87 -31.02
N ALA A 665 6.54 12.43 -29.95
CA ALA A 665 5.92 12.28 -28.64
C ALA A 665 5.47 13.65 -28.08
N ILE A 666 6.31 14.67 -28.17
CA ILE A 666 5.96 16.05 -27.78
C ILE A 666 4.80 16.58 -28.64
N ALA A 667 4.78 16.32 -29.94
CA ALA A 667 3.66 16.71 -30.80
C ALA A 667 2.34 16.02 -30.42
N GLU A 668 2.36 14.77 -29.95
CA GLU A 668 1.17 14.10 -29.41
C GLU A 668 0.75 14.73 -28.07
N ILE A 669 1.69 15.12 -27.21
CA ILE A 669 1.38 15.87 -25.97
C ILE A 669 0.73 17.23 -26.31
N GLU A 670 1.24 17.96 -27.30
CA GLU A 670 0.64 19.22 -27.78
C GLU A 670 -0.81 19.00 -28.26
N LYS A 671 -1.08 17.92 -28.99
CA LYS A 671 -2.44 17.56 -29.41
C LYS A 671 -3.34 17.22 -28.23
N ALA A 672 -2.84 16.46 -27.25
CA ALA A 672 -3.57 16.18 -26.02
C ALA A 672 -3.94 17.49 -25.31
N LEU A 673 -2.98 18.40 -25.12
CA LEU A 673 -3.22 19.72 -24.51
C LEU A 673 -4.27 20.54 -25.26
N ALA A 674 -4.26 20.52 -26.59
CA ALA A 674 -5.24 21.23 -27.41
C ALA A 674 -6.67 20.67 -27.28
N THR A 675 -6.84 19.41 -26.87
CA THR A 675 -8.16 18.83 -26.56
C THR A 675 -8.63 19.13 -25.13
N LEU A 676 -7.73 19.59 -24.25
CA LEU A 676 -8.03 19.87 -22.84
C LEU A 676 -8.35 21.35 -22.58
N THR A 677 -8.07 22.22 -23.56
CA THR A 677 -8.41 23.66 -23.58
C THR A 677 -9.71 23.89 -24.32
#